data_AF-A0A8C3XZP9-F1
#
_entry.id   AF-A0A8C3XZP9-F1
#
_cell.length_a   1.000
_cell.length_b   1.000
_cell.length_c   1.000
_cell.angle_alpha   90.00
_cell.angle_beta   90.00
_cell.angle_gamma   90.00
#
_symmetry.space_group_name_H-M   'P 1'
#
loop_
_entity.id
_entity.type
_entity.pdbx_description
1 polymer ?
#
loop_
_entity_poly.entity_id
_entity_poly.type
_entity_poly.pdbx_seq_one_letter_code
_entity_poly.pdbx_strand_id
1 'polypeptide(L)'
;MRGYLMVFCLICCTADGQIVYSIAEETERGASVGNIAKDLGIDAATLSARKFRMITGSSKQYFNINASTGALSVNEPIDREQLCELKSVCLLNYELVLENPLELYRMEFKVLDINDNSPSFPLSEYHINMPEFLSPGARFTLPNAQDLDEGANSVQNYTLSPDEHFYLEMQIRGDGSKYPELVLKKALDREQQATHRLVLTAKDGGNPPKSGDVPVIVTVLDTNDNAPEFEHSVYRASILENSPSGTLVVQVHATDLDEGPNGEVRYSFSNTTSADLQRMFSVHPHTGEVTVNGVLAVQRPLLEMLIEARDNGAFGMSSTAKLLVEITDVNNHGPEITITSLSSPIPEDANPGTVIALLSILDKDPGENGKVTCQISENLPFQLKPSLQNYYSLVTSELLDRELVSEYNITITATDLGSPPLTTQKTVWVQISDVNDNPPVFSADAFDVFVEENNPLGAFLYQVSASDPDIGENGRVSYTLRNSTVAGSALTSFLSMNLANGSIYAKRAFDFEQLRSFHFQVEAKDNGSPALSAAITVNVYISDQNDNAPAILYPTSHNGSVAVEVVPRLADEDYLVTKVVADDEDNAENAWLSYHLTHSSDSTLFQLSPHTGELRTTRSLRSTDFLKHKVVVVVRDHGDPPLSSTVTVGILLADTLPQALPDFDDSGEPPPLLNATNIYLIVSLACVSFIFAAFIFFLAIIRLCRCRTCCCCCPADDYKKYCYSVHMLPSSHLPADMLEVTGVGKLTHTYLYRASVGLGPSNSSIPNGDAGNVAGGSRLQVPGPCIQVQQVQSDRSSVVLVPKHPNPDWRYSASLRAGMQSAVHMEEAAVLRGGAAGPEQQWPTVSSATAEPEAGEVSPPVGAGVNSNSWTFKFGPGNSKQGGPESKKQTQVSFLLRRKGESSQYSQ
;
A
#
# COMPACT_ATOMS: atom_id res chain seq x y z
N MET A 1 -100.94 60.51 -31.97
CA MET A 1 -101.73 61.45 -32.80
C MET A 1 -102.96 60.72 -33.33
N ARG A 2 -103.80 61.42 -34.12
CA ARG A 2 -104.94 60.90 -34.90
C ARG A 2 -104.59 59.59 -35.66
N GLY A 3 -105.56 58.69 -35.93
CA GLY A 3 -107.00 58.84 -35.67
C GLY A 3 -107.84 57.58 -35.96
N TYR A 4 -109.16 57.76 -35.92
CA TYR A 4 -110.18 56.71 -35.99
C TYR A 4 -110.28 56.04 -37.37
N LEU A 5 -110.64 54.75 -37.36
CA LEU A 5 -111.46 54.16 -38.41
C LEU A 5 -112.54 53.26 -37.78
N MET A 6 -113.69 53.84 -37.41
CA MET A 6 -114.87 53.04 -37.07
C MET A 6 -115.45 52.43 -38.35
N VAL A 7 -115.47 51.10 -38.44
CA VAL A 7 -116.23 50.37 -39.46
C VAL A 7 -117.48 49.80 -38.80
N PHE A 8 -118.61 50.47 -39.00
CA PHE A 8 -119.92 49.96 -38.60
C PHE A 8 -120.33 48.86 -39.59
N CYS A 9 -120.33 47.59 -39.15
CA CYS A 9 -120.79 46.47 -39.97
C CYS A 9 -122.02 45.83 -39.32
N LEU A 10 -123.21 46.32 -39.70
CA LEU A 10 -124.49 45.70 -39.34
C LEU A 10 -124.70 44.45 -40.19
N ILE A 11 -124.31 43.29 -39.67
CA ILE A 11 -124.71 41.98 -40.19
C ILE A 11 -125.67 41.35 -39.18
N CYS A 12 -126.93 41.21 -39.58
CA CYS A 12 -127.98 40.63 -38.75
C CYS A 12 -127.90 39.10 -38.82
N CYS A 13 -127.07 38.50 -37.95
CA CYS A 13 -127.08 37.06 -37.71
C CYS A 13 -128.06 36.71 -36.58
N THR A 14 -128.99 35.81 -36.86
CA THR A 14 -129.78 35.12 -35.83
C THR A 14 -128.85 34.20 -35.03
N ALA A 15 -128.38 34.65 -33.87
CA ALA A 15 -127.56 33.84 -32.98
C ALA A 15 -128.40 32.81 -32.23
N ASP A 16 -127.88 31.60 -32.06
CA ASP A 16 -128.46 30.57 -31.20
C ASP A 16 -128.21 30.93 -29.71
N GLY A 17 -129.06 30.43 -28.81
CA GLY A 17 -129.29 31.01 -27.47
C GLY A 17 -128.21 30.76 -26.40
N GLN A 18 -126.99 31.30 -26.58
CA GLN A 18 -125.88 31.18 -25.64
C GLN A 18 -125.39 32.55 -25.13
N ILE A 19 -125.35 32.72 -23.79
CA ILE A 19 -124.78 33.91 -23.13
C ILE A 19 -123.39 33.57 -22.61
N VAL A 20 -122.43 34.46 -22.83
CA VAL A 20 -121.08 34.37 -22.24
C VAL A 20 -120.81 35.62 -21.40
N TYR A 21 -120.51 35.42 -20.12
CA TYR A 21 -120.01 36.46 -19.23
C TYR A 21 -118.53 36.20 -18.92
N SER A 22 -117.78 37.26 -18.66
CA SER A 22 -116.41 37.18 -18.16
C SER A 22 -116.33 37.86 -16.81
N ILE A 23 -115.64 37.23 -15.85
CA ILE A 23 -115.42 37.79 -14.52
C ILE A 23 -113.98 37.50 -14.09
N ALA A 24 -113.34 38.42 -13.38
CA ALA A 24 -112.07 38.12 -12.74
C ALA A 24 -112.28 37.22 -11.52
N GLU A 25 -111.28 36.42 -11.19
CA GLU A 25 -111.26 35.68 -9.93
C GLU A 25 -111.11 36.61 -8.71
N GLU A 26 -111.19 36.05 -7.49
CA GLU A 26 -111.18 36.76 -6.19
C GLU A 26 -112.10 37.99 -6.09
N THR A 27 -113.08 38.10 -6.99
CA THR A 27 -114.04 39.19 -7.02
C THR A 27 -114.97 39.13 -5.80
N GLU A 28 -115.10 40.25 -5.08
CA GLU A 28 -115.85 40.34 -3.83
C GLU A 28 -117.32 39.86 -3.93
N ARG A 29 -117.79 39.18 -2.87
CA ARG A 29 -119.20 38.75 -2.71
C ARG A 29 -120.15 39.94 -2.89
N GLY A 30 -121.05 39.83 -3.86
CA GLY A 30 -122.05 40.85 -4.21
C GLY A 30 -121.68 41.73 -5.41
N ALA A 31 -120.47 41.62 -5.97
CA ALA A 31 -120.09 42.35 -7.17
C ALA A 31 -121.00 42.02 -8.37
N SER A 32 -121.32 43.02 -9.20
CA SER A 32 -122.22 42.90 -10.35
C SER A 32 -121.50 42.33 -11.57
N VAL A 33 -122.00 41.21 -12.10
CA VAL A 33 -121.39 40.47 -13.23
C VAL A 33 -122.03 40.84 -14.57
N GLY A 34 -123.34 41.07 -14.59
CA GLY A 34 -124.11 41.32 -15.83
C GLY A 34 -125.61 41.49 -15.56
N ASN A 35 -126.43 41.58 -16.62
CA ASN A 35 -127.89 41.63 -16.46
C ASN A 35 -128.60 40.77 -17.51
N ILE A 36 -128.97 39.56 -17.09
CA ILE A 36 -129.55 38.50 -17.93
C ILE A 36 -130.90 38.94 -18.54
N ALA A 37 -131.69 39.76 -17.84
CA ALA A 37 -132.93 40.31 -18.37
C ALA A 37 -132.67 41.17 -19.60
N LYS A 38 -131.76 42.14 -19.46
CA LYS A 38 -131.35 43.04 -20.53
C LYS A 38 -130.70 42.28 -21.70
N ASP A 39 -129.83 41.33 -21.38
CA ASP A 39 -129.00 40.65 -22.38
C ASP A 39 -129.78 39.58 -23.17
N LEU A 40 -130.84 39.00 -22.60
CA LEU A 40 -131.83 38.18 -23.33
C LEU A 40 -132.96 38.99 -23.98
N GLY A 41 -133.04 40.31 -23.73
CA GLY A 41 -134.16 41.15 -24.18
C GLY A 41 -135.50 40.85 -23.51
N ILE A 42 -135.49 40.16 -22.35
CA ILE A 42 -136.69 39.81 -21.58
C ILE A 42 -136.84 40.81 -20.44
N ASP A 43 -137.98 41.48 -20.35
CA ASP A 43 -138.25 42.40 -19.24
C ASP A 43 -138.14 41.71 -17.86
N ALA A 44 -137.58 42.42 -16.88
CA ALA A 44 -137.25 41.85 -15.57
C ALA A 44 -138.49 41.37 -14.80
N ALA A 45 -139.65 42.05 -14.94
CA ALA A 45 -140.89 41.56 -14.35
C ALA A 45 -141.36 40.26 -15.02
N THR A 46 -141.16 40.13 -16.34
CA THR A 46 -141.48 38.91 -17.11
C THR A 46 -140.61 37.72 -16.69
N LEU A 47 -139.32 37.92 -16.45
CA LEU A 47 -138.45 36.89 -15.86
C LEU A 47 -138.98 36.40 -14.51
N SER A 48 -139.32 37.32 -13.60
CA SER A 48 -139.87 36.97 -12.27
C SER A 48 -141.15 36.15 -12.36
N ALA A 49 -142.07 36.52 -13.27
CA ALA A 49 -143.34 35.84 -13.49
C ALA A 49 -143.16 34.42 -14.09
N ARG A 50 -142.11 34.23 -14.89
CA ARG A 50 -141.78 32.96 -15.55
C ARG A 50 -140.92 32.01 -14.70
N LYS A 51 -140.79 32.27 -13.38
CA LYS A 51 -140.09 31.41 -12.41
C LYS A 51 -138.71 30.94 -12.92
N PHE A 52 -137.89 31.87 -13.39
CA PHE A 52 -136.55 31.50 -13.85
C PHE A 52 -135.77 30.77 -12.74
N ARG A 53 -134.85 29.89 -13.13
CA ARG A 53 -133.90 29.23 -12.22
C ARG A 53 -132.57 29.02 -12.93
N MET A 54 -131.46 29.34 -12.26
CA MET A 54 -130.13 28.93 -12.69
C MET A 54 -129.81 27.57 -12.07
N ILE A 55 -129.29 26.66 -12.88
CA ILE A 55 -128.84 25.33 -12.50
C ILE A 55 -127.36 25.21 -12.89
N THR A 56 -126.55 24.56 -12.07
CA THR A 56 -125.17 24.18 -12.41
C THR A 56 -124.95 22.72 -12.04
N GLY A 57 -124.03 22.06 -12.75
CA GLY A 57 -123.59 20.69 -12.41
C GLY A 57 -122.62 20.65 -11.22
N SER A 58 -122.18 21.80 -10.71
CA SER A 58 -121.29 21.92 -9.55
C SER A 58 -122.07 22.04 -8.24
N SER A 59 -121.47 21.60 -7.12
CA SER A 59 -122.11 21.63 -5.79
C SER A 59 -122.05 22.99 -5.09
N LYS A 60 -121.17 23.89 -5.54
CA LYS A 60 -121.08 25.30 -5.10
C LYS A 60 -121.74 26.20 -6.14
N GLN A 61 -122.63 27.09 -5.70
CA GLN A 61 -123.24 28.09 -6.58
C GLN A 61 -122.50 29.43 -6.46
N TYR A 62 -121.59 29.70 -7.40
CA TYR A 62 -120.75 30.90 -7.42
C TYR A 62 -121.50 32.18 -7.82
N PHE A 63 -122.61 32.08 -8.55
CA PHE A 63 -123.37 33.24 -9.02
C PHE A 63 -124.82 33.24 -8.51
N ASN A 64 -125.31 34.40 -8.08
CA ASN A 64 -126.67 34.65 -7.64
C ASN A 64 -127.34 35.72 -8.51
N ILE A 65 -128.59 35.50 -8.89
CA ILE A 65 -129.37 36.35 -9.80
C ILE A 65 -130.52 37.00 -9.05
N ASN A 66 -130.64 38.33 -9.10
CA ASN A 66 -131.72 39.06 -8.46
C ASN A 66 -133.02 38.90 -9.26
N ALA A 67 -133.99 38.20 -8.67
CA ALA A 67 -135.25 37.85 -9.30
C ALA A 67 -136.14 39.04 -9.74
N SER A 68 -135.89 40.24 -9.19
CA SER A 68 -136.67 41.45 -9.50
C SER A 68 -136.05 42.35 -10.57
N THR A 69 -134.77 42.15 -10.90
CA THR A 69 -134.01 43.04 -11.81
C THR A 69 -133.24 42.32 -12.90
N GLY A 70 -133.11 40.99 -12.84
CA GLY A 70 -132.26 40.20 -13.74
C GLY A 70 -130.76 40.44 -13.57
N ALA A 71 -130.35 41.26 -12.60
CA ALA A 71 -128.95 41.52 -12.31
C ALA A 71 -128.27 40.28 -11.73
N LEU A 72 -127.12 39.91 -12.29
CA LEU A 72 -126.30 38.81 -11.83
C LEU A 72 -125.18 39.33 -10.91
N SER A 73 -124.92 38.61 -9.83
CA SER A 73 -123.97 38.98 -8.78
C SER A 73 -123.13 37.80 -8.32
N VAL A 74 -121.91 38.05 -7.84
CA VAL A 74 -121.07 37.03 -7.20
C VAL A 74 -121.69 36.60 -5.87
N ASN A 75 -121.90 35.30 -5.69
CA ASN A 75 -122.31 34.72 -4.42
C ASN A 75 -121.10 34.36 -3.55
N GLU A 76 -120.10 33.69 -4.11
CA GLU A 76 -118.86 33.34 -3.40
C GLU A 76 -117.67 33.71 -4.29
N PRO A 77 -116.54 34.19 -3.72
CA PRO A 77 -115.34 34.42 -4.51
C PRO A 77 -114.91 33.12 -5.20
N ILE A 78 -114.25 33.29 -6.33
CA ILE A 78 -113.81 32.22 -7.22
C ILE A 78 -112.30 32.23 -7.16
N ASP A 79 -111.73 31.10 -6.76
CA ASP A 79 -110.30 30.74 -6.78
C ASP A 79 -110.13 29.89 -8.06
N ARG A 80 -109.36 30.38 -9.04
CA ARG A 80 -109.22 29.73 -10.35
C ARG A 80 -108.27 28.53 -10.27
N GLU A 81 -107.21 28.62 -9.47
CA GLU A 81 -106.18 27.60 -9.33
C GLU A 81 -106.77 26.31 -8.75
N GLN A 82 -107.64 26.40 -7.75
CA GLN A 82 -108.37 25.27 -7.15
C GLN A 82 -109.38 24.62 -8.08
N LEU A 83 -109.97 25.37 -9.02
CA LEU A 83 -111.04 24.87 -9.90
C LEU A 83 -110.52 24.39 -11.26
N CYS A 84 -109.51 25.08 -11.77
CA CYS A 84 -109.02 24.94 -13.12
C CYS A 84 -107.55 24.53 -13.18
N GLU A 85 -106.75 24.70 -12.12
CA GLU A 85 -105.31 24.43 -12.12
C GLU A 85 -104.63 25.15 -13.32
N LEU A 86 -103.67 24.51 -13.97
CA LEU A 86 -102.94 25.02 -15.14
C LEU A 86 -103.73 24.90 -16.48
N LYS A 87 -105.07 24.89 -16.45
CA LYS A 87 -105.90 24.80 -17.67
C LYS A 87 -106.08 26.18 -18.32
N SER A 88 -105.69 26.30 -19.58
CA SER A 88 -105.67 27.56 -20.35
C SER A 88 -107.03 28.19 -20.72
N VAL A 89 -108.14 27.61 -20.24
CA VAL A 89 -109.47 28.23 -20.27
C VAL A 89 -110.26 27.73 -19.07
N CYS A 90 -110.60 28.62 -18.14
CA CYS A 90 -111.47 28.31 -17.02
C CYS A 90 -112.93 28.73 -17.32
N LEU A 91 -113.81 27.76 -17.55
CA LEU A 91 -115.23 27.96 -17.86
C LEU A 91 -116.12 27.30 -16.81
N LEU A 92 -117.00 28.08 -16.18
CA LEU A 92 -118.05 27.57 -15.30
C LEU A 92 -119.40 27.59 -16.05
N ASN A 93 -119.97 26.41 -16.27
CA ASN A 93 -121.18 26.25 -17.08
C ASN A 93 -122.45 26.22 -16.20
N TYR A 94 -123.43 27.01 -16.62
CA TYR A 94 -124.74 27.17 -15.98
C TYR A 94 -125.85 27.06 -17.04
N GLU A 95 -127.02 26.58 -16.62
CA GLU A 95 -128.22 26.50 -17.46
C GLU A 95 -129.34 27.30 -16.80
N LEU A 96 -129.90 28.27 -17.54
CA LEU A 96 -131.01 29.11 -17.09
C LEU A 96 -132.31 28.56 -17.69
N VAL A 97 -133.20 28.05 -16.83
CA VAL A 97 -134.53 27.57 -17.22
C VAL A 97 -135.57 28.66 -16.94
N LEU A 98 -136.42 28.97 -17.90
CA LEU A 98 -137.66 29.74 -17.71
C LEU A 98 -138.87 28.83 -17.93
N GLU A 99 -139.99 29.10 -17.28
CA GLU A 99 -141.23 28.32 -17.39
C GLU A 99 -142.33 29.12 -18.10
N ASN A 100 -143.26 28.41 -18.75
CA ASN A 100 -144.44 28.93 -19.46
C ASN A 100 -144.16 30.07 -20.49
N PRO A 101 -143.67 29.77 -21.71
CA PRO A 101 -143.24 28.46 -22.21
C PRO A 101 -141.95 27.97 -21.53
N LEU A 102 -141.63 26.68 -21.66
CA LEU A 102 -140.35 26.17 -21.16
C LEU A 102 -139.23 26.57 -22.12
N GLU A 103 -138.29 27.39 -21.65
CA GLU A 103 -137.12 27.83 -22.41
C GLU A 103 -135.85 27.56 -21.60
N LEU A 104 -134.76 27.21 -22.30
CA LEU A 104 -133.47 26.85 -21.73
C LEU A 104 -132.38 27.67 -22.42
N TYR A 105 -131.66 28.48 -21.67
CA TYR A 105 -130.50 29.23 -22.15
C TYR A 105 -129.22 28.69 -21.53
N ARG A 106 -128.19 28.53 -22.34
CA ARG A 106 -126.85 28.15 -21.84
C ARG A 106 -126.06 29.39 -21.49
N MET A 107 -125.37 29.31 -20.36
CA MET A 107 -124.59 30.38 -19.79
C MET A 107 -123.18 29.87 -19.48
N GLU A 108 -122.18 30.50 -20.07
CA GLU A 108 -120.77 30.22 -19.77
C GLU A 108 -120.16 31.42 -19.05
N PHE A 109 -119.49 31.14 -17.94
CA PHE A 109 -118.71 32.12 -17.21
C PHE A 109 -117.24 31.85 -17.44
N LYS A 110 -116.59 32.71 -18.22
CA LYS A 110 -115.13 32.71 -18.31
C LYS A 110 -114.56 33.37 -17.05
N VAL A 111 -113.88 32.60 -16.23
CA VAL A 111 -113.05 33.13 -15.16
C VAL A 111 -111.78 33.70 -15.80
N LEU A 112 -111.44 34.93 -15.44
CA LEU A 112 -110.25 35.63 -15.88
C LEU A 112 -109.23 35.62 -14.75
N ASP A 113 -108.04 35.20 -15.11
CA ASP A 113 -106.86 35.06 -14.27
C ASP A 113 -106.39 36.41 -13.67
N ILE A 114 -106.04 36.41 -12.38
CA ILE A 114 -105.38 37.54 -11.68
C ILE A 114 -103.96 37.12 -11.29
N ASN A 115 -103.02 38.07 -11.30
CA ASN A 115 -101.64 37.85 -10.84
C ASN A 115 -101.58 37.78 -9.30
N ASP A 116 -102.13 36.73 -8.70
CA ASP A 116 -102.39 36.53 -7.27
C ASP A 116 -101.35 35.60 -6.60
N ASN A 117 -100.81 34.61 -7.31
CA ASN A 117 -99.66 33.80 -6.86
C ASN A 117 -98.32 34.50 -7.21
N SER A 118 -97.23 33.76 -7.31
CA SER A 118 -95.90 34.32 -7.60
C SER A 118 -94.91 33.24 -7.98
N PRO A 119 -93.88 33.53 -8.81
CA PRO A 119 -92.90 32.54 -9.21
C PRO A 119 -92.17 31.95 -8.00
N SER A 120 -92.16 30.64 -7.87
CA SER A 120 -91.55 29.92 -6.73
C SER A 120 -90.62 28.81 -7.20
N PHE A 121 -89.51 28.59 -6.50
CA PHE A 121 -88.60 27.47 -6.80
C PHE A 121 -88.84 26.30 -5.83
N PRO A 122 -88.83 25.04 -6.32
CA PRO A 122 -89.03 23.87 -5.46
C PRO A 122 -87.81 23.51 -4.59
N LEU A 123 -86.73 24.29 -4.67
CA LEU A 123 -85.47 24.09 -3.95
C LEU A 123 -85.08 25.39 -3.25
N SER A 124 -84.56 25.30 -2.02
CA SER A 124 -84.06 26.45 -1.25
C SER A 124 -82.72 26.99 -1.74
N GLU A 125 -81.94 26.16 -2.43
CA GLU A 125 -80.67 26.46 -3.09
C GLU A 125 -80.40 25.38 -4.15
N TYR A 126 -79.62 25.71 -5.17
CA TYR A 126 -79.26 24.80 -6.26
C TYR A 126 -77.74 24.70 -6.39
N HIS A 127 -77.18 23.51 -6.17
CA HIS A 127 -75.74 23.26 -6.26
C HIS A 127 -75.38 22.71 -7.64
N ILE A 128 -74.32 23.25 -8.24
CA ILE A 128 -73.72 22.75 -9.48
C ILE A 128 -72.22 22.56 -9.26
N ASN A 129 -71.70 21.39 -9.61
CA ASN A 129 -70.27 21.12 -9.57
C ASN A 129 -69.71 21.19 -10.99
N MET A 130 -68.71 22.02 -11.23
CA MET A 130 -68.13 22.30 -12.55
C MET A 130 -66.61 22.19 -12.51
N PRO A 131 -65.96 21.26 -13.25
CA PRO A 131 -64.51 21.24 -13.33
C PRO A 131 -63.95 22.43 -14.12
N GLU A 132 -62.76 22.95 -13.79
CA GLU A 132 -62.30 24.20 -14.41
C GLU A 132 -61.87 24.09 -15.88
N PHE A 133 -61.48 22.90 -16.35
CA PHE A 133 -61.11 22.64 -17.74
C PHE A 133 -62.24 22.90 -18.77
N LEU A 134 -63.44 23.27 -18.31
CA LEU A 134 -64.57 23.63 -19.15
C LEU A 134 -64.30 24.88 -20.00
N SER A 135 -64.22 24.68 -21.31
CA SER A 135 -64.21 25.77 -22.29
C SER A 135 -65.43 26.71 -22.14
N PRO A 136 -65.25 28.03 -22.30
CA PRO A 136 -66.35 28.97 -22.46
C PRO A 136 -67.35 28.52 -23.53
N GLY A 137 -68.64 28.70 -23.24
CA GLY A 137 -69.76 28.15 -24.00
C GLY A 137 -70.33 26.85 -23.43
N ALA A 138 -69.74 26.27 -22.36
CA ALA A 138 -70.37 25.19 -21.59
C ALA A 138 -71.72 25.63 -20.99
N ARG A 139 -72.70 24.72 -20.95
CA ARG A 139 -74.11 25.02 -20.60
C ARG A 139 -74.65 24.05 -19.55
N PHE A 140 -75.36 24.57 -18.56
CA PHE A 140 -75.96 23.81 -17.47
C PHE A 140 -77.43 24.18 -17.28
N THR A 141 -78.31 23.19 -17.26
CA THR A 141 -79.75 23.41 -17.06
C THR A 141 -80.03 23.89 -15.64
N LEU A 142 -80.67 25.05 -15.49
CA LEU A 142 -81.12 25.57 -14.19
C LEU A 142 -82.53 25.06 -13.87
N PRO A 143 -82.94 25.07 -12.58
CA PRO A 143 -84.32 24.74 -12.21
C PRO A 143 -85.30 25.75 -12.79
N ASN A 144 -86.46 25.27 -13.25
CA ASN A 144 -87.60 26.14 -13.54
C ASN A 144 -88.27 26.56 -12.22
N ALA A 145 -88.72 27.81 -12.16
CA ALA A 145 -89.74 28.21 -11.20
C ALA A 145 -91.11 27.68 -11.64
N GLN A 146 -92.00 27.52 -10.66
CA GLN A 146 -93.39 27.20 -10.83
C GLN A 146 -94.22 28.39 -10.37
N ASP A 147 -95.21 28.75 -11.18
CA ASP A 147 -96.27 29.68 -10.81
C ASP A 147 -97.61 28.99 -11.11
N LEU A 148 -98.67 29.39 -10.41
CA LEU A 148 -100.01 28.81 -10.58
C LEU A 148 -100.87 29.66 -11.52
N ASP A 149 -100.59 30.96 -11.57
CA ASP A 149 -101.19 31.95 -12.47
C ASP A 149 -100.93 31.61 -13.95
N GLU A 150 -101.84 31.98 -14.85
CA GLU A 150 -101.89 31.56 -16.25
C GLU A 150 -101.41 32.65 -17.24
N GLY A 151 -101.30 32.29 -18.52
CA GLY A 151 -101.05 33.24 -19.61
C GLY A 151 -99.88 34.19 -19.37
N ALA A 152 -100.19 35.48 -19.19
CA ALA A 152 -99.20 36.54 -18.96
C ALA A 152 -98.75 36.68 -17.49
N ASN A 153 -99.54 36.18 -16.54
CA ASN A 153 -99.24 36.21 -15.11
C ASN A 153 -98.38 35.00 -14.70
N SER A 154 -98.37 33.93 -15.50
CA SER A 154 -97.35 32.87 -15.41
C SER A 154 -95.91 33.41 -15.62
N VAL A 155 -94.88 32.65 -15.20
CA VAL A 155 -93.45 33.02 -15.32
C VAL A 155 -93.06 33.40 -16.76
N GLN A 156 -92.77 34.69 -17.00
CA GLN A 156 -92.40 35.19 -18.33
C GLN A 156 -90.89 35.22 -18.59
N ASN A 157 -90.10 35.50 -17.55
CA ASN A 157 -88.68 35.74 -17.68
C ASN A 157 -87.87 35.25 -16.47
N TYR A 158 -86.59 34.99 -16.70
CA TYR A 158 -85.60 34.72 -15.66
C TYR A 158 -84.45 35.73 -15.77
N THR A 159 -83.83 36.07 -14.64
CA THR A 159 -82.62 36.91 -14.58
C THR A 159 -81.64 36.35 -13.57
N LEU A 160 -80.35 36.44 -13.88
CA LEU A 160 -79.26 35.99 -13.01
C LEU A 160 -78.56 37.21 -12.41
N SER A 161 -78.07 37.09 -11.18
CA SER A 161 -77.15 38.05 -10.56
C SER A 161 -75.92 38.32 -11.47
N PRO A 162 -75.45 39.58 -11.60
CA PRO A 162 -74.25 39.88 -12.39
C PRO A 162 -73.00 39.14 -11.88
N ASP A 163 -72.26 38.52 -12.79
CA ASP A 163 -71.01 37.79 -12.55
C ASP A 163 -70.09 37.92 -13.79
N GLU A 164 -68.78 37.69 -13.63
CA GLU A 164 -67.81 37.80 -14.73
C GLU A 164 -67.73 36.53 -15.59
N HIS A 165 -67.87 35.36 -14.97
CA HIS A 165 -67.67 34.04 -15.54
C HIS A 165 -68.97 33.41 -16.03
N PHE A 166 -70.12 33.82 -15.52
CA PHE A 166 -71.44 33.25 -15.86
C PHE A 166 -72.41 34.25 -16.47
N TYR A 167 -73.29 33.76 -17.34
CA TYR A 167 -74.50 34.47 -17.79
C TYR A 167 -75.67 33.50 -17.99
N LEU A 168 -76.86 34.07 -18.18
CA LEU A 168 -78.09 33.33 -18.39
C LEU A 168 -78.48 33.33 -19.88
N GLU A 169 -78.85 32.18 -20.41
CA GLU A 169 -79.44 32.06 -21.75
C GLU A 169 -80.77 31.28 -21.67
N MET A 170 -81.83 31.81 -22.26
CA MET A 170 -83.15 31.16 -22.27
C MET A 170 -83.30 30.28 -23.50
N GLN A 171 -83.45 28.96 -23.30
CA GLN A 171 -83.72 28.01 -24.37
C GLN A 171 -85.21 27.69 -24.50
N ILE A 172 -85.59 27.18 -25.67
CA ILE A 172 -86.95 26.75 -26.00
C ILE A 172 -86.94 25.25 -26.32
N ARG A 173 -87.81 24.48 -25.66
CA ARG A 173 -87.98 23.03 -25.91
C ARG A 173 -88.82 22.78 -27.16
N GLY A 174 -88.81 21.54 -27.64
CA GLY A 174 -89.62 21.12 -28.80
C GLY A 174 -91.14 21.22 -28.62
N ASP A 175 -91.62 21.41 -27.38
CA ASP A 175 -93.02 21.67 -27.03
C ASP A 175 -93.35 23.19 -26.95
N GLY A 176 -92.36 24.07 -27.13
CA GLY A 176 -92.49 25.53 -27.03
C GLY A 176 -92.26 26.11 -25.63
N SER A 177 -92.09 25.28 -24.60
CA SER A 177 -91.77 25.75 -23.24
C SER A 177 -90.36 26.33 -23.15
N LYS A 178 -90.20 27.37 -22.32
CA LYS A 178 -88.90 28.01 -22.06
C LYS A 178 -88.25 27.41 -20.81
N TYR A 179 -86.92 27.36 -20.78
CA TYR A 179 -86.15 27.02 -19.58
C TYR A 179 -84.81 27.78 -19.53
N PRO A 180 -84.29 28.11 -18.33
CA PRO A 180 -83.00 28.77 -18.19
C PRO A 180 -81.82 27.80 -18.29
N GLU A 181 -80.78 28.20 -19.00
CA GLU A 181 -79.44 27.60 -18.95
C GLU A 181 -78.43 28.60 -18.39
N LEU A 182 -77.60 28.15 -17.45
CA LEU A 182 -76.40 28.85 -17.01
C LEU A 182 -75.29 28.58 -18.02
N VAL A 183 -74.69 29.63 -18.59
CA VAL A 183 -73.68 29.51 -19.64
C VAL A 183 -72.36 30.12 -19.17
N LEU A 184 -71.27 29.38 -19.37
CA LEU A 184 -69.93 29.79 -19.02
C LEU A 184 -69.36 30.79 -20.05
N LYS A 185 -68.86 31.93 -19.59
CA LYS A 185 -68.40 33.09 -20.38
C LYS A 185 -66.88 33.23 -20.44
N LYS A 186 -66.21 32.85 -19.34
CA LYS A 186 -64.76 32.86 -19.12
C LYS A 186 -64.41 31.51 -18.48
N ALA A 187 -63.22 30.98 -18.74
CA ALA A 187 -62.75 29.77 -18.07
C ALA A 187 -62.74 29.97 -16.54
N LEU A 188 -62.96 28.88 -15.80
CA LEU A 188 -62.83 28.83 -14.35
C LEU A 188 -61.37 28.57 -13.98
N ASP A 189 -61.07 28.71 -12.69
CA ASP A 189 -59.74 28.71 -12.07
C ASP A 189 -60.02 28.56 -10.57
N ARG A 190 -59.85 27.35 -10.00
CA ARG A 190 -60.22 27.06 -8.59
C ARG A 190 -59.26 27.73 -7.62
N GLU A 191 -57.99 27.84 -7.98
CA GLU A 191 -56.90 28.46 -7.24
C GLU A 191 -57.18 29.96 -7.04
N GLN A 192 -57.79 30.61 -8.04
CA GLN A 192 -58.35 31.95 -7.97
C GLN A 192 -59.70 32.00 -7.23
N GLN A 193 -60.65 31.11 -7.57
CA GLN A 193 -61.99 31.12 -6.97
C GLN A 193 -62.73 29.76 -7.03
N ALA A 194 -62.48 28.90 -6.04
CA ALA A 194 -63.14 27.60 -5.87
C ALA A 194 -64.70 27.61 -5.73
N THR A 195 -65.36 28.76 -5.56
CA THR A 195 -66.83 28.82 -5.43
C THR A 195 -67.42 30.15 -5.92
N HIS A 196 -68.47 30.08 -6.74
CA HIS A 196 -69.32 31.22 -7.11
C HIS A 196 -70.69 31.10 -6.45
N ARG A 197 -71.26 32.23 -6.01
CA ARG A 197 -72.58 32.31 -5.39
C ARG A 197 -73.45 33.29 -6.16
N LEU A 198 -74.34 32.74 -6.98
CA LEU A 198 -75.23 33.47 -7.86
C LEU A 198 -76.65 33.45 -7.29
N VAL A 199 -77.53 34.31 -7.83
CA VAL A 199 -78.97 34.29 -7.54
C VAL A 199 -79.72 34.23 -8.86
N LEU A 200 -80.62 33.26 -8.99
CA LEU A 200 -81.55 33.12 -10.11
C LEU A 200 -82.92 33.64 -9.67
N THR A 201 -83.36 34.74 -10.28
CA THR A 201 -84.69 35.33 -10.10
C THR A 201 -85.61 34.87 -11.23
N ALA A 202 -86.77 34.33 -10.90
CA ALA A 202 -87.88 34.13 -11.83
C ALA A 202 -88.89 35.27 -11.67
N LYS A 203 -89.50 35.72 -12.78
CA LYS A 203 -90.42 36.86 -12.79
C LYS A 203 -91.63 36.62 -13.69
N ASP A 204 -92.81 37.00 -13.21
CA ASP A 204 -94.06 37.01 -13.97
C ASP A 204 -94.13 38.16 -15.00
N GLY A 205 -95.26 38.27 -15.71
CA GLY A 205 -95.63 39.42 -16.56
C GLY A 205 -96.74 40.28 -15.95
N GLY A 206 -97.01 40.13 -14.66
CA GLY A 206 -98.08 40.79 -13.93
C GLY A 206 -97.93 42.31 -13.83
N ASN A 207 -98.99 42.97 -13.35
CA ASN A 207 -99.00 44.41 -13.12
C ASN A 207 -99.70 44.73 -11.78
N PRO A 208 -98.97 44.91 -10.66
CA PRO A 208 -97.50 44.89 -10.54
C PRO A 208 -96.93 43.46 -10.70
N PRO A 209 -95.71 43.31 -11.24
CA PRO A 209 -95.09 42.01 -11.40
C PRO A 209 -94.38 41.56 -10.11
N LYS A 210 -94.46 40.27 -9.81
CA LYS A 210 -93.82 39.59 -8.68
C LYS A 210 -92.67 38.70 -9.16
N SER A 211 -91.90 38.19 -8.20
CA SER A 211 -90.72 37.37 -8.46
C SER A 211 -90.36 36.50 -7.27
N GLY A 212 -89.71 35.37 -7.53
CA GLY A 212 -89.04 34.55 -6.53
C GLY A 212 -87.59 34.30 -6.90
N ASP A 213 -86.76 34.06 -5.89
CA ASP A 213 -85.31 33.90 -6.01
C ASP A 213 -84.87 32.52 -5.53
N VAL A 214 -83.83 31.95 -6.15
CA VAL A 214 -83.07 30.79 -5.62
C VAL A 214 -81.56 31.04 -5.71
N PRO A 215 -80.79 30.83 -4.64
CA PRO A 215 -79.33 30.81 -4.70
C PRO A 215 -78.83 29.66 -5.60
N VAL A 216 -77.92 29.97 -6.52
CA VAL A 216 -77.20 28.99 -7.33
C VAL A 216 -75.74 28.99 -6.89
N ILE A 217 -75.31 27.91 -6.27
CA ILE A 217 -73.95 27.73 -5.75
C ILE A 217 -73.19 26.88 -6.76
N VAL A 218 -72.18 27.47 -7.39
CA VAL A 218 -71.28 26.74 -8.30
C VAL A 218 -70.00 26.42 -7.53
N THR A 219 -69.75 25.14 -7.30
CA THR A 219 -68.48 24.65 -6.75
C THR A 219 -67.57 24.30 -7.92
N VAL A 220 -66.38 24.89 -7.97
CA VAL A 220 -65.38 24.50 -8.97
C VAL A 220 -64.75 23.18 -8.52
N LEU A 221 -64.68 22.19 -9.42
CA LEU A 221 -64.02 20.92 -9.16
C LEU A 221 -62.59 20.95 -9.67
N ASP A 222 -61.68 20.61 -8.77
CA ASP A 222 -60.25 20.49 -9.01
C ASP A 222 -59.87 19.56 -10.17
N THR A 223 -58.89 19.99 -10.95
CA THR A 223 -58.32 19.33 -12.12
C THR A 223 -56.80 19.44 -12.02
N ASN A 224 -56.07 18.36 -12.31
CA ASN A 224 -54.61 18.41 -12.33
C ASN A 224 -54.11 19.21 -13.55
N ASP A 225 -53.95 20.53 -13.40
CA ASP A 225 -53.45 21.42 -14.45
C ASP A 225 -52.26 22.30 -14.02
N ASN A 226 -51.99 22.39 -12.72
CA ASN A 226 -50.67 22.76 -12.20
C ASN A 226 -49.73 21.55 -12.20
N ALA A 227 -48.45 21.81 -11.90
CA ALA A 227 -47.43 20.80 -11.70
C ALA A 227 -46.55 21.21 -10.52
N PRO A 228 -45.91 20.25 -9.80
CA PRO A 228 -45.15 20.58 -8.62
C PRO A 228 -43.97 21.50 -8.94
N GLU A 229 -43.91 22.72 -8.41
CA GLU A 229 -42.79 23.64 -8.61
C GLU A 229 -41.75 23.50 -7.50
N PHE A 230 -40.49 23.21 -7.85
CA PHE A 230 -39.38 23.21 -6.89
C PHE A 230 -39.00 24.63 -6.46
N GLU A 231 -38.76 24.83 -5.17
CA GLU A 231 -38.32 26.12 -4.61
C GLU A 231 -37.03 26.65 -5.29
N HIS A 232 -36.14 25.74 -5.71
CA HIS A 232 -34.93 26.05 -6.47
C HIS A 232 -34.77 25.11 -7.67
N SER A 233 -34.39 25.67 -8.84
CA SER A 233 -34.07 24.88 -10.03
C SER A 233 -32.70 24.18 -9.98
N VAL A 234 -31.80 24.64 -9.09
CA VAL A 234 -30.50 24.04 -8.83
C VAL A 234 -30.20 24.04 -7.33
N TYR A 235 -30.16 22.86 -6.73
CA TYR A 235 -29.66 22.61 -5.38
C TYR A 235 -28.16 22.30 -5.41
N ARG A 236 -27.44 22.67 -4.35
CA ARG A 236 -26.00 22.42 -4.18
C ARG A 236 -25.72 21.87 -2.79
N ALA A 237 -24.88 20.84 -2.70
CA ALA A 237 -24.43 20.24 -1.45
C ALA A 237 -22.97 19.79 -1.56
N SER A 238 -22.29 19.66 -0.42
CA SER A 238 -20.92 19.14 -0.32
C SER A 238 -20.88 18.02 0.72
N ILE A 239 -20.23 16.89 0.41
CA ILE A 239 -20.22 15.72 1.31
C ILE A 239 -18.87 14.99 1.29
N LEU A 240 -18.43 14.53 2.46
CA LEU A 240 -17.22 13.73 2.63
C LEU A 240 -17.39 12.37 1.95
N GLU A 241 -16.39 11.87 1.21
CA GLU A 241 -16.52 10.56 0.53
C GLU A 241 -16.72 9.37 1.46
N ASN A 242 -16.23 9.45 2.71
CA ASN A 242 -16.40 8.42 3.73
C ASN A 242 -17.74 8.50 4.48
N SER A 243 -18.68 9.35 4.05
CA SER A 243 -19.97 9.52 4.71
C SER A 243 -20.79 8.23 4.71
N PRO A 244 -21.28 7.75 5.87
CA PRO A 244 -22.01 6.49 5.95
C PRO A 244 -23.39 6.57 5.29
N SER A 245 -23.90 5.43 4.81
CA SER A 245 -25.29 5.30 4.35
C SER A 245 -26.27 5.80 5.40
N GLY A 246 -27.25 6.61 4.99
CA GLY A 246 -28.17 7.35 5.85
C GLY A 246 -27.75 8.80 6.14
N THR A 247 -26.54 9.24 5.76
CA THR A 247 -26.13 10.65 5.88
C THR A 247 -26.98 11.53 4.97
N LEU A 248 -27.59 12.58 5.52
CA LEU A 248 -28.34 13.60 4.77
C LEU A 248 -27.40 14.46 3.93
N VAL A 249 -27.70 14.59 2.64
CA VAL A 249 -26.96 15.43 1.66
C VAL A 249 -27.61 16.80 1.55
N VAL A 250 -28.93 16.81 1.33
CA VAL A 250 -29.78 18.00 1.20
C VAL A 250 -31.24 17.58 1.37
N GLN A 251 -32.11 18.50 1.75
CA GLN A 251 -33.56 18.34 1.60
C GLN A 251 -34.03 19.23 0.45
N VAL A 252 -34.70 18.66 -0.54
CA VAL A 252 -35.37 19.43 -1.60
C VAL A 252 -36.83 19.66 -1.26
N HIS A 253 -37.40 20.76 -1.75
CA HIS A 253 -38.79 21.11 -1.53
C HIS A 253 -39.44 21.54 -2.86
N ALA A 254 -40.67 21.06 -3.07
CA ALA A 254 -41.53 21.44 -4.16
C ALA A 254 -42.98 21.54 -3.67
N THR A 255 -43.72 22.49 -4.24
CA THR A 255 -45.11 22.79 -3.89
C THR A 255 -46.00 22.70 -5.11
N ASP A 256 -47.18 22.13 -4.92
CA ASP A 256 -48.27 22.17 -5.91
C ASP A 256 -49.42 23.03 -5.36
N LEU A 257 -50.32 23.49 -6.23
CA LEU A 257 -51.46 24.35 -5.91
C LEU A 257 -52.78 23.56 -5.89
N ASP A 258 -52.84 22.42 -6.59
CA ASP A 258 -54.04 21.60 -6.78
C ASP A 258 -54.49 20.90 -5.47
N GLU A 259 -55.74 20.42 -5.42
CA GLU A 259 -56.34 19.85 -4.22
C GLU A 259 -56.10 18.35 -4.05
N GLY A 260 -55.88 17.93 -2.80
CA GLY A 260 -55.88 16.52 -2.42
C GLY A 260 -54.78 15.70 -3.13
N PRO A 261 -55.12 14.69 -3.94
CA PRO A 261 -54.14 13.85 -4.63
C PRO A 261 -53.42 14.58 -5.77
N ASN A 262 -54.06 15.55 -6.41
CA ASN A 262 -53.43 16.36 -7.46
C ASN A 262 -52.37 17.29 -6.83
N GLY A 263 -52.58 17.75 -5.59
CA GLY A 263 -51.56 18.43 -4.80
C GLY A 263 -50.54 17.54 -4.06
N GLU A 264 -50.64 16.20 -4.13
CA GLU A 264 -49.81 15.29 -3.32
C GLU A 264 -48.43 15.03 -3.96
N VAL A 265 -47.51 15.99 -3.83
CA VAL A 265 -46.15 15.91 -4.34
C VAL A 265 -45.38 14.69 -3.79
N ARG A 266 -44.75 13.94 -4.68
CA ARG A 266 -43.82 12.85 -4.38
C ARG A 266 -42.49 13.02 -5.11
N TYR A 267 -41.40 12.69 -4.42
CA TYR A 267 -40.03 12.86 -4.90
C TYR A 267 -39.41 11.55 -5.38
N SER A 268 -38.69 11.61 -6.49
CA SER A 268 -37.92 10.48 -7.05
C SER A 268 -36.67 10.98 -7.78
N PHE A 269 -35.75 10.09 -8.15
CA PHE A 269 -34.74 10.44 -9.16
C PHE A 269 -35.33 10.26 -10.55
N SER A 270 -35.16 11.27 -11.41
CA SER A 270 -35.61 11.17 -12.80
C SER A 270 -34.87 10.03 -13.53
N ASN A 271 -35.55 9.41 -14.50
CA ASN A 271 -35.00 8.34 -15.34
C ASN A 271 -33.73 8.74 -16.13
N THR A 272 -33.42 10.05 -16.23
CA THR A 272 -32.16 10.57 -16.80
C THR A 272 -30.97 10.49 -15.85
N THR A 273 -31.20 10.38 -14.54
CA THR A 273 -30.15 10.19 -13.52
C THR A 273 -29.61 8.77 -13.63
N SER A 274 -28.29 8.60 -13.75
CA SER A 274 -27.69 7.29 -14.03
C SER A 274 -27.93 6.27 -12.89
N ALA A 275 -28.04 4.99 -13.25
CA ALA A 275 -28.32 3.91 -12.31
C ALA A 275 -27.26 3.80 -11.17
N ASP A 276 -26.02 4.20 -11.43
CA ASP A 276 -24.98 4.30 -10.39
C ASP A 276 -25.27 5.39 -9.36
N LEU A 277 -25.79 6.54 -9.79
CA LEU A 277 -26.19 7.62 -8.88
C LEU A 277 -27.44 7.23 -8.07
N GLN A 278 -28.42 6.58 -8.70
CA GLN A 278 -29.60 6.01 -8.02
C GLN A 278 -29.25 4.87 -7.03
N ARG A 279 -28.03 4.33 -7.10
CA ARG A 279 -27.48 3.35 -6.14
C ARG A 279 -26.61 3.99 -5.06
N MET A 280 -25.91 5.08 -5.38
CA MET A 280 -25.09 5.84 -4.42
C MET A 280 -25.94 6.71 -3.49
N PHE A 281 -27.07 7.23 -3.95
CA PHE A 281 -27.99 8.07 -3.19
C PHE A 281 -29.41 7.51 -3.18
N SER A 282 -30.25 7.98 -2.26
CA SER A 282 -31.69 7.74 -2.20
C SER A 282 -32.41 9.03 -1.86
N VAL A 283 -33.57 9.29 -2.47
CA VAL A 283 -34.46 10.40 -2.09
C VAL A 283 -35.70 9.85 -1.39
N HIS A 284 -36.08 10.44 -0.25
CA HIS A 284 -37.25 10.01 0.52
C HIS A 284 -38.54 10.59 -0.11
N PRO A 285 -39.50 9.74 -0.52
CA PRO A 285 -40.55 10.13 -1.46
C PRO A 285 -41.56 11.15 -0.93
N HIS A 286 -41.64 11.36 0.39
CA HIS A 286 -42.60 12.29 1.00
C HIS A 286 -41.96 13.51 1.69
N THR A 287 -40.63 13.55 1.86
CA THR A 287 -39.96 14.68 2.55
C THR A 287 -38.88 15.37 1.73
N GLY A 288 -38.50 14.80 0.57
CA GLY A 288 -37.45 15.37 -0.29
C GLY A 288 -36.04 15.25 0.28
N GLU A 289 -35.85 14.54 1.40
CA GLU A 289 -34.53 14.25 1.96
C GLU A 289 -33.73 13.35 1.01
N VAL A 290 -32.60 13.86 0.51
CA VAL A 290 -31.64 13.10 -0.28
C VAL A 290 -30.53 12.61 0.66
N THR A 291 -30.36 11.30 0.77
CA THR A 291 -29.37 10.66 1.66
C THR A 291 -28.37 9.83 0.87
N VAL A 292 -27.18 9.62 1.44
CA VAL A 292 -26.22 8.60 0.99
C VAL A 292 -26.84 7.22 1.18
N ASN A 293 -26.66 6.33 0.21
CA ASN A 293 -27.15 4.95 0.22
C ASN A 293 -25.98 3.96 0.00
N GLY A 294 -25.05 4.29 -0.90
CA GLY A 294 -23.87 3.49 -1.22
C GLY A 294 -22.55 4.23 -1.00
N VAL A 295 -21.44 3.54 -1.32
CA VAL A 295 -20.08 4.10 -1.25
C VAL A 295 -19.88 5.21 -2.29
N LEU A 296 -19.35 6.36 -1.86
CA LEU A 296 -18.96 7.49 -2.71
C LEU A 296 -17.49 7.34 -3.16
N ALA A 297 -17.05 8.12 -4.16
CA ALA A 297 -15.66 8.08 -4.63
C ALA A 297 -15.20 9.42 -5.23
N VAL A 298 -14.10 9.98 -4.72
CA VAL A 298 -13.56 11.30 -5.11
C VAL A 298 -13.14 11.42 -6.59
N GLN A 299 -12.97 10.31 -7.31
CA GLN A 299 -12.68 10.31 -8.75
C GLN A 299 -13.74 11.04 -9.61
N ARG A 300 -14.92 11.34 -9.05
CA ARG A 300 -15.91 12.24 -9.62
C ARG A 300 -16.26 13.33 -8.58
N PRO A 301 -15.45 14.40 -8.47
CA PRO A 301 -15.59 15.39 -7.40
C PRO A 301 -16.86 16.24 -7.51
N LEU A 302 -17.54 16.24 -8.66
CA LEU A 302 -18.85 16.85 -8.84
C LEU A 302 -19.80 15.85 -9.52
N LEU A 303 -20.93 15.58 -8.87
CA LEU A 303 -22.00 14.72 -9.37
C LEU A 303 -23.24 15.55 -9.68
N GLU A 304 -23.80 15.38 -10.88
CA GLU A 304 -25.09 15.96 -11.26
C GLU A 304 -26.18 14.89 -11.24
N MET A 305 -27.24 15.15 -10.49
CA MET A 305 -28.46 14.34 -10.44
C MET A 305 -29.66 15.21 -10.83
N LEU A 306 -30.65 14.61 -11.48
CA LEU A 306 -31.96 15.21 -11.70
C LEU A 306 -32.97 14.54 -10.78
N ILE A 307 -33.58 15.35 -9.91
CA ILE A 307 -34.66 14.94 -9.01
C ILE A 307 -35.97 15.36 -9.66
N GLU A 308 -36.94 14.45 -9.66
CA GLU A 308 -38.28 14.62 -10.22
C GLU A 308 -39.27 14.77 -9.06
N ALA A 309 -40.02 15.86 -9.07
CA ALA A 309 -41.19 16.03 -8.21
C ALA A 309 -42.43 15.80 -9.09
N ARG A 310 -43.29 14.88 -8.65
CA ARG A 310 -44.47 14.43 -9.39
C ARG A 310 -45.64 14.30 -8.45
N ASP A 311 -46.81 14.79 -8.85
CA ASP A 311 -48.04 14.64 -8.06
C ASP A 311 -48.56 13.19 -8.04
N ASN A 312 -49.73 12.99 -7.40
CA ASN A 312 -50.43 11.70 -7.33
C ASN A 312 -51.78 11.72 -8.10
N GLY A 313 -51.93 12.64 -9.05
CA GLY A 313 -53.13 12.82 -9.84
C GLY A 313 -53.29 11.81 -10.99
N ALA A 314 -54.50 11.77 -11.56
CA ALA A 314 -54.89 10.74 -12.54
C ALA A 314 -54.06 10.74 -13.84
N PHE A 315 -53.51 11.89 -14.21
CA PHE A 315 -52.59 12.08 -15.34
C PHE A 315 -51.26 12.71 -14.90
N GLY A 316 -50.83 12.38 -13.68
CA GLY A 316 -49.96 13.23 -12.86
C GLY A 316 -48.75 13.88 -13.53
N MET A 317 -48.65 15.18 -13.34
CA MET A 317 -47.68 16.10 -13.91
C MET A 317 -46.41 16.15 -13.05
N SER A 318 -45.30 16.60 -13.63
CA SER A 318 -43.99 16.54 -12.97
C SER A 318 -43.05 17.64 -13.43
N SER A 319 -42.22 18.13 -12.51
CA SER A 319 -41.08 19.00 -12.80
C SER A 319 -39.77 18.32 -12.41
N THR A 320 -38.64 18.96 -12.77
CA THR A 320 -37.31 18.47 -12.37
C THR A 320 -36.41 19.61 -11.88
N ALA A 321 -35.62 19.32 -10.85
CA ALA A 321 -34.55 20.19 -10.36
C ALA A 321 -33.20 19.47 -10.43
N LYS A 322 -32.14 20.23 -10.68
CA LYS A 322 -30.76 19.73 -10.63
C LYS A 322 -30.26 19.71 -9.20
N LEU A 323 -29.66 18.60 -8.77
CA LEU A 323 -28.84 18.53 -7.57
C LEU A 323 -27.38 18.34 -7.99
N LEU A 324 -26.54 19.28 -7.59
CA LEU A 324 -25.09 19.23 -7.73
C LEU A 324 -24.48 18.86 -6.38
N VAL A 325 -23.89 17.67 -6.28
CA VAL A 325 -23.18 17.19 -5.07
C VAL A 325 -21.68 17.23 -5.33
N GLU A 326 -20.98 18.04 -4.55
CA GLU A 326 -19.52 18.07 -4.51
C GLU A 326 -19.02 17.00 -3.52
N ILE A 327 -18.24 16.04 -4.01
CA ILE A 327 -17.58 15.05 -3.15
C ILE A 327 -16.25 15.63 -2.69
N THR A 328 -16.18 15.98 -1.42
CA THR A 328 -14.97 16.45 -0.77
C THR A 328 -14.14 15.27 -0.26
N ASP A 329 -12.85 15.33 -0.58
CA ASP A 329 -11.84 14.34 -0.21
C ASP A 329 -11.57 14.28 1.30
N VAL A 330 -11.08 13.13 1.78
CA VAL A 330 -10.72 12.91 3.19
C VAL A 330 -9.36 12.25 3.25
N ASN A 331 -8.40 12.84 3.97
CA ASN A 331 -7.06 12.26 4.16
C ASN A 331 -7.17 10.88 4.84
N ASN A 332 -7.08 9.80 4.06
CA ASN A 332 -7.32 8.42 4.49
C ASN A 332 -6.35 7.40 3.88
N HIS A 333 -5.67 7.75 2.80
CA HIS A 333 -4.42 7.11 2.43
C HIS A 333 -3.25 7.89 3.03
N GLY A 334 -2.16 7.18 3.33
CA GLY A 334 -0.91 7.80 3.80
C GLY A 334 0.26 7.40 2.91
N PRO A 335 1.39 8.13 2.98
CA PRO A 335 2.36 8.15 1.90
C PRO A 335 3.13 6.84 1.75
N GLU A 336 3.13 6.25 0.55
CA GLU A 336 3.78 4.96 0.28
C GLU A 336 5.23 5.17 -0.18
N ILE A 337 6.19 4.89 0.71
CA ILE A 337 7.63 5.00 0.42
C ILE A 337 8.14 3.73 -0.27
N THR A 338 8.52 3.83 -1.54
CA THR A 338 9.15 2.75 -2.31
C THR A 338 10.62 3.08 -2.62
N ILE A 339 11.50 2.09 -2.50
CA ILE A 339 12.91 2.20 -2.87
C ILE A 339 13.03 1.56 -4.26
N THR A 340 13.34 2.35 -5.27
CA THR A 340 13.39 1.91 -6.68
C THR A 340 14.79 1.47 -7.10
N SER A 341 15.83 1.95 -6.41
CA SER A 341 17.21 1.46 -6.52
C SER A 341 17.96 1.73 -5.22
N LEU A 342 18.89 0.85 -4.85
CA LEU A 342 19.81 0.99 -3.73
C LEU A 342 21.20 0.52 -4.18
N SER A 343 22.18 1.41 -4.08
CA SER A 343 23.60 1.10 -4.13
C SER A 343 24.10 0.92 -2.70
N SER A 344 24.45 -0.31 -2.34
CA SER A 344 25.10 -0.65 -1.07
C SER A 344 25.95 -1.91 -1.30
N PRO A 345 27.20 -1.97 -0.80
CA PRO A 345 27.88 -0.93 -0.02
C PRO A 345 28.26 0.31 -0.84
N ILE A 346 28.67 1.37 -0.15
CA ILE A 346 29.18 2.64 -0.71
C ILE A 346 30.62 2.82 -0.22
N PRO A 347 31.61 3.12 -1.08
CA PRO A 347 32.98 3.36 -0.62
C PRO A 347 33.07 4.66 0.18
N GLU A 348 33.97 4.73 1.16
CA GLU A 348 34.10 5.92 2.00
C GLU A 348 34.70 7.15 1.28
N ASP A 349 35.51 6.91 0.24
CA ASP A 349 36.00 7.95 -0.68
C ASP A 349 34.89 8.57 -1.57
N ALA A 350 33.63 8.15 -1.40
CA ALA A 350 32.47 8.67 -2.11
C ALA A 350 32.20 10.16 -1.83
N ASN A 351 32.74 10.99 -2.73
CA ASN A 351 32.53 12.44 -2.79
C ASN A 351 31.08 12.87 -2.43
N PRO A 352 30.91 13.97 -1.67
CA PRO A 352 29.60 14.53 -1.34
C PRO A 352 28.71 14.76 -2.56
N GLY A 353 27.47 14.27 -2.50
CA GLY A 353 26.52 14.26 -3.61
C GLY A 353 26.41 12.93 -4.36
N THR A 354 27.19 11.92 -3.99
CA THR A 354 27.07 10.55 -4.54
C THR A 354 25.70 9.96 -4.22
N VAL A 355 25.01 9.39 -5.22
CA VAL A 355 23.65 8.85 -5.08
C VAL A 355 23.69 7.43 -4.51
N ILE A 356 23.11 7.25 -3.34
CA ILE A 356 23.03 5.98 -2.61
C ILE A 356 21.74 5.23 -2.99
N ALA A 357 20.60 5.92 -2.97
CA ALA A 357 19.31 5.31 -3.28
C ALA A 357 18.42 6.25 -4.10
N LEU A 358 17.55 5.65 -4.92
CA LEU A 358 16.44 6.34 -5.57
C LEU A 358 15.13 5.88 -4.92
N LEU A 359 14.28 6.84 -4.59
CA LEU A 359 13.03 6.66 -3.88
C LEU A 359 11.88 7.22 -4.70
N SER A 360 10.75 6.54 -4.69
CA SER A 360 9.46 7.06 -5.16
C SER A 360 8.50 7.06 -3.99
N ILE A 361 7.94 8.23 -3.67
CA ILE A 361 7.07 8.46 -2.51
C ILE A 361 5.76 9.00 -3.04
N LEU A 362 4.74 8.14 -3.06
CA LEU A 362 3.45 8.40 -3.68
C LEU A 362 2.34 8.29 -2.64
N ASP A 363 1.50 9.31 -2.57
CA ASP A 363 0.19 9.20 -1.95
C ASP A 363 -0.91 8.92 -2.99
N LYS A 364 -2.05 8.40 -2.54
CA LYS A 364 -3.22 8.05 -3.36
C LYS A 364 -4.33 9.10 -3.25
N ASP A 365 -4.33 9.89 -2.19
CA ASP A 365 -5.28 10.98 -2.04
C ASP A 365 -4.92 12.15 -2.98
N PRO A 366 -5.89 12.94 -3.47
CA PRO A 366 -5.66 14.08 -4.35
C PRO A 366 -5.35 15.39 -3.59
N GLY A 367 -5.12 16.48 -4.35
CA GLY A 367 -5.10 17.84 -3.78
C GLY A 367 -3.91 18.13 -2.87
N GLU A 368 -4.18 18.62 -1.65
CA GLU A 368 -3.16 18.82 -0.61
C GLU A 368 -2.91 17.53 0.21
N ASN A 369 -3.95 16.73 0.44
CA ASN A 369 -3.84 15.40 1.06
C ASN A 369 -2.82 14.53 0.30
N GLY A 370 -2.82 14.60 -1.03
CA GLY A 370 -1.84 13.93 -1.88
C GLY A 370 -0.39 14.44 -1.86
N LYS A 371 -0.07 15.53 -1.14
CA LYS A 371 1.25 16.16 -1.19
C LYS A 371 2.13 15.74 -0.03
N VAL A 372 3.26 15.14 -0.37
CA VAL A 372 4.20 14.58 0.62
C VAL A 372 5.37 15.51 0.90
N THR A 373 5.66 15.70 2.19
CA THR A 373 6.90 16.28 2.71
C THR A 373 7.80 15.18 3.25
N CYS A 374 9.10 15.24 2.96
CA CYS A 374 10.02 14.12 3.19
C CYS A 374 11.27 14.58 3.94
N GLN A 375 11.63 13.86 4.99
CA GLN A 375 12.79 14.13 5.86
C GLN A 375 13.50 12.83 6.26
N ILE A 376 14.70 12.97 6.81
CA ILE A 376 15.50 11.89 7.41
C ILE A 376 15.83 12.23 8.86
N SER A 377 16.30 11.24 9.63
CA SER A 377 16.87 11.48 10.95
C SER A 377 17.95 12.57 10.92
N GLU A 378 17.92 13.48 11.91
CA GLU A 378 18.92 14.53 12.08
C GLU A 378 20.31 13.95 12.41
N ASN A 379 21.37 14.71 12.10
CA ASN A 379 22.78 14.37 12.39
C ASN A 379 23.30 13.12 11.67
N LEU A 380 22.90 12.93 10.40
CA LEU A 380 23.46 11.92 9.50
C LEU A 380 24.20 12.59 8.32
N PRO A 381 25.29 12.00 7.79
CA PRO A 381 26.07 12.55 6.66
C PRO A 381 25.39 12.34 5.28
N PHE A 382 24.06 12.38 5.25
CA PHE A 382 23.24 12.15 4.06
C PHE A 382 22.18 13.24 3.90
N GLN A 383 21.63 13.38 2.69
CA GLN A 383 20.54 14.29 2.39
C GLN A 383 19.56 13.66 1.39
N LEU A 384 18.26 13.91 1.56
CA LEU A 384 17.28 13.71 0.48
C LEU A 384 17.25 14.95 -0.43
N LYS A 385 17.46 14.75 -1.73
CA LYS A 385 17.28 15.78 -2.76
C LYS A 385 16.10 15.40 -3.65
N PRO A 386 15.13 16.30 -3.90
CA PRO A 386 14.08 16.06 -4.89
C PRO A 386 14.71 16.00 -6.29
N SER A 387 14.28 15.03 -7.10
CA SER A 387 14.84 14.79 -8.45
C SER A 387 13.79 15.02 -9.54
N LEU A 388 12.62 14.41 -9.37
CA LEU A 388 11.42 14.62 -10.19
C LEU A 388 10.21 14.69 -9.24
N GLN A 389 9.03 15.05 -9.76
CA GLN A 389 7.81 15.05 -8.94
C GLN A 389 7.58 13.65 -8.34
N ASN A 390 7.44 13.58 -7.02
CA ASN A 390 7.33 12.36 -6.20
C ASN A 390 8.57 11.44 -6.17
N TYR A 391 9.71 11.85 -6.75
CA TYR A 391 10.98 11.10 -6.72
C TYR A 391 12.08 11.85 -5.98
N TYR A 392 12.77 11.15 -5.06
CA TYR A 392 13.85 11.67 -4.24
C TYR A 392 15.11 10.82 -4.41
N SER A 393 16.28 11.45 -4.53
CA SER A 393 17.56 10.77 -4.39
C SER A 393 18.10 10.95 -2.97
N LEU A 394 18.50 9.85 -2.34
CA LEU A 394 19.30 9.86 -1.12
C LEU A 394 20.78 9.97 -1.54
N VAL A 395 21.46 11.01 -1.08
CA VAL A 395 22.85 11.30 -1.43
C VAL A 395 23.73 11.48 -0.19
N THR A 396 25.04 11.29 -0.32
CA THR A 396 26.01 11.80 0.67
C THR A 396 25.93 13.33 0.74
N SER A 397 26.04 13.90 1.95
CA SER A 397 26.17 15.34 2.17
C SER A 397 27.55 15.74 2.69
N GLU A 398 28.23 14.82 3.37
CA GLU A 398 29.57 14.98 3.94
C GLU A 398 30.46 13.83 3.45
N LEU A 399 31.73 13.82 3.88
CA LEU A 399 32.62 12.67 3.65
C LEU A 399 32.23 11.52 4.59
N LEU A 400 32.63 10.30 4.22
CA LEU A 400 32.39 9.10 5.01
C LEU A 400 33.74 8.56 5.53
N ASP A 401 33.67 7.73 6.56
CA ASP A 401 34.79 7.21 7.36
C ASP A 401 34.27 5.90 8.01
N ARG A 402 34.83 4.76 7.60
CA ARG A 402 34.37 3.40 7.98
C ARG A 402 34.99 2.93 9.29
N GLU A 403 36.18 3.42 9.63
CA GLU A 403 36.86 3.24 10.92
C GLU A 403 36.04 3.89 12.06
N LEU A 404 35.41 5.03 11.77
CA LEU A 404 34.49 5.73 12.67
C LEU A 404 33.08 5.14 12.63
N VAL A 405 32.46 4.94 11.46
CA VAL A 405 31.10 4.39 11.31
C VAL A 405 30.94 3.53 10.04
N SER A 406 31.05 2.22 10.19
CA SER A 406 30.94 1.26 9.08
C SER A 406 29.52 1.03 8.53
N GLU A 407 28.45 1.37 9.25
CA GLU A 407 27.06 1.12 8.84
C GLU A 407 26.07 2.19 9.32
N TYR A 408 25.08 2.51 8.49
CA TYR A 408 24.05 3.49 8.77
C TYR A 408 22.63 2.94 8.60
N ASN A 409 21.74 3.26 9.55
CA ASN A 409 20.31 2.96 9.52
C ASN A 409 19.51 4.25 9.28
N ILE A 410 19.35 4.62 8.01
CA ILE A 410 18.78 5.91 7.58
C ILE A 410 17.26 5.80 7.56
N THR A 411 16.57 6.34 8.57
CA THR A 411 15.11 6.33 8.61
C THR A 411 14.55 7.53 7.86
N ILE A 412 13.90 7.25 6.72
CA ILE A 412 13.17 8.23 5.92
C ILE A 412 11.74 8.33 6.47
N THR A 413 11.29 9.56 6.69
CA THR A 413 9.93 9.88 7.14
C THR A 413 9.25 10.71 6.06
N ALA A 414 8.12 10.22 5.54
CA ALA A 414 7.22 10.96 4.67
C ALA A 414 5.95 11.32 5.43
N THR A 415 5.51 12.57 5.35
CA THR A 415 4.25 13.06 5.96
C THR A 415 3.50 13.86 4.93
N ASP A 416 2.20 13.61 4.79
CA ASP A 416 1.34 14.38 3.89
C ASP A 416 1.07 15.82 4.39
N LEU A 417 0.24 16.58 3.67
CA LEU A 417 -0.25 17.92 4.07
C LEU A 417 -1.75 17.94 4.40
N GLY A 418 -2.34 16.78 4.70
CA GLY A 418 -3.73 16.63 5.09
C GLY A 418 -4.01 17.05 6.54
N SER A 419 -5.27 16.88 6.96
CA SER A 419 -5.71 17.27 8.31
C SER A 419 -6.70 16.25 8.90
N PRO A 420 -6.29 15.41 9.87
CA PRO A 420 -4.94 15.27 10.41
C PRO A 420 -3.95 14.71 9.36
N PRO A 421 -2.66 15.07 9.44
CA PRO A 421 -1.66 14.53 8.53
C PRO A 421 -1.28 13.09 8.93
N LEU A 422 -0.99 12.25 7.94
CA LEU A 422 -0.54 10.87 8.11
C LEU A 422 0.95 10.75 7.77
N THR A 423 1.65 9.92 8.53
CA THR A 423 3.11 9.77 8.47
C THR A 423 3.51 8.31 8.27
N THR A 424 4.33 8.06 7.25
CA THR A 424 4.96 6.75 7.00
C THR A 424 6.46 6.85 7.22
N GLN A 425 7.07 5.81 7.80
CA GLN A 425 8.51 5.69 7.99
C GLN A 425 9.08 4.46 7.28
N LYS A 426 10.29 4.57 6.76
CA LYS A 426 11.02 3.45 6.13
C LYS A 426 12.52 3.61 6.32
N THR A 427 13.15 2.61 6.92
CA THR A 427 14.60 2.58 7.14
C THR A 427 15.32 1.97 5.95
N VAL A 428 16.37 2.64 5.49
CA VAL A 428 17.35 2.14 4.52
C VAL A 428 18.62 1.78 5.31
N TRP A 429 19.07 0.54 5.20
CA TRP A 429 20.37 0.11 5.72
C TRP A 429 21.42 0.30 4.64
N VAL A 430 22.50 1.00 4.97
CA VAL A 430 23.62 1.30 4.07
C VAL A 430 24.91 0.88 4.76
N GLN A 431 25.67 0.00 4.11
CA GLN A 431 27.00 -0.41 4.57
C GLN A 431 28.06 0.43 3.86
N ILE A 432 29.12 0.80 4.58
CA ILE A 432 30.29 1.47 4.01
C ILE A 432 31.30 0.39 3.63
N SER A 433 31.84 0.46 2.41
CA SER A 433 32.92 -0.43 1.96
C SER A 433 34.28 0.25 2.09
N ASP A 434 35.18 -0.52 2.69
CA ASP A 434 36.58 -0.24 2.97
C ASP A 434 37.39 0.23 1.74
N VAL A 435 38.14 1.32 1.91
CA VAL A 435 39.13 1.86 0.96
C VAL A 435 40.48 1.96 1.67
N ASN A 436 41.56 1.56 1.01
CA ASN A 436 42.90 1.46 1.63
C ASN A 436 43.55 2.85 1.84
N ASP A 437 43.11 3.62 2.83
CA ASP A 437 43.59 4.97 3.10
C ASP A 437 44.46 5.10 4.37
N ASN A 438 44.39 4.14 5.30
CA ASN A 438 45.29 4.07 6.45
C ASN A 438 46.53 3.21 6.15
N PRO A 439 47.75 3.66 6.56
CA PRO A 439 48.94 2.84 6.49
C PRO A 439 49.14 1.99 7.78
N PRO A 440 49.83 0.85 7.72
CA PRO A 440 50.17 0.07 8.92
C PRO A 440 50.95 0.87 9.96
N VAL A 441 50.47 0.98 11.20
CA VAL A 441 51.09 1.79 12.26
C VAL A 441 51.83 0.91 13.29
N PHE A 442 53.12 1.17 13.52
CA PHE A 442 53.88 0.57 14.62
C PHE A 442 53.63 1.29 15.96
N SER A 443 53.78 0.56 17.07
CA SER A 443 53.56 1.09 18.43
C SER A 443 54.71 1.94 19.00
N ALA A 444 55.82 2.08 18.27
CA ALA A 444 56.98 2.91 18.64
C ALA A 444 57.78 3.33 17.39
N ASP A 445 58.56 4.40 17.49
CA ASP A 445 59.43 4.89 16.40
C ASP A 445 60.70 4.03 16.20
N ALA A 446 61.15 3.36 17.27
CA ALA A 446 62.27 2.44 17.27
C ALA A 446 62.14 1.37 18.39
N PHE A 447 62.85 0.26 18.24
CA PHE A 447 63.04 -0.74 19.30
C PHE A 447 64.51 -1.06 19.51
N ASP A 448 64.95 -1.09 20.77
CA ASP A 448 66.27 -1.54 21.18
C ASP A 448 66.20 -3.01 21.63
N VAL A 449 67.05 -3.85 21.03
CA VAL A 449 67.07 -5.31 21.25
C VAL A 449 68.45 -5.71 21.73
N PHE A 450 68.51 -6.31 22.91
CA PHE A 450 69.74 -6.83 23.50
C PHE A 450 69.83 -8.34 23.23
N VAL A 451 70.99 -8.79 22.75
CA VAL A 451 71.23 -10.18 22.35
C VAL A 451 72.56 -10.62 22.91
N GLU A 452 72.60 -11.71 23.68
CA GLU A 452 73.85 -12.37 24.07
C GLU A 452 74.61 -12.82 22.82
N GLU A 453 75.93 -12.68 22.81
CA GLU A 453 76.76 -13.25 21.74
C GLU A 453 76.82 -14.78 21.80
N ASN A 454 77.56 -15.39 20.87
CA ASN A 454 77.62 -16.85 20.71
C ASN A 454 76.23 -17.52 20.54
N ASN A 455 75.21 -16.73 20.18
CA ASN A 455 73.82 -17.15 20.15
C ASN A 455 73.59 -18.37 19.23
N PRO A 456 72.65 -19.26 19.58
CA PRO A 456 72.36 -20.41 18.73
C PRO A 456 71.86 -19.99 17.34
N LEU A 457 72.19 -20.79 16.34
CA LEU A 457 71.71 -20.59 14.96
C LEU A 457 70.17 -20.71 14.94
N GLY A 458 69.49 -19.66 14.48
CA GLY A 458 68.03 -19.56 14.54
C GLY A 458 67.48 -18.95 15.83
N ALA A 459 68.31 -18.36 16.71
CA ALA A 459 67.86 -17.65 17.90
C ALA A 459 66.80 -16.59 17.55
N PHE A 460 65.70 -16.57 18.31
CA PHE A 460 64.70 -15.50 18.26
C PHE A 460 65.28 -14.24 18.92
N LEU A 461 65.16 -13.10 18.24
CA LEU A 461 65.67 -11.82 18.73
C LEU A 461 64.53 -10.95 19.28
N TYR A 462 63.52 -10.70 18.45
CA TYR A 462 62.40 -9.83 18.79
C TYR A 462 61.20 -10.13 17.88
N GLN A 463 60.03 -9.61 18.25
CA GLN A 463 58.85 -9.60 17.41
C GLN A 463 58.33 -8.17 17.28
N VAL A 464 58.35 -7.63 16.06
CA VAL A 464 57.66 -6.37 15.79
C VAL A 464 56.18 -6.62 15.54
N SER A 465 55.36 -5.61 15.82
CA SER A 465 53.94 -5.60 15.45
C SER A 465 53.55 -4.19 15.02
N ALA A 466 52.89 -4.11 13.87
CA ALA A 466 52.10 -2.97 13.44
C ALA A 466 50.61 -3.37 13.42
N SER A 467 49.75 -2.38 13.56
CA SER A 467 48.29 -2.50 13.49
C SER A 467 47.78 -1.60 12.38
N ASP A 468 46.81 -2.09 11.64
CA ASP A 468 46.18 -1.38 10.53
C ASP A 468 44.67 -1.24 10.84
N PRO A 469 44.05 -0.05 10.71
CA PRO A 469 42.62 0.15 10.95
C PRO A 469 41.69 -0.55 9.95
N ASP A 470 42.16 -0.70 8.70
CA ASP A 470 41.38 -1.13 7.54
C ASP A 470 40.96 -2.62 7.63
N ILE A 471 40.10 -3.11 6.73
CA ILE A 471 39.53 -4.46 6.78
C ILE A 471 40.04 -5.42 5.69
N GLY A 472 39.98 -6.71 5.98
CA GLY A 472 40.15 -7.78 4.98
C GLY A 472 41.61 -7.98 4.52
N GLU A 473 41.93 -7.46 3.33
CA GLU A 473 43.30 -7.44 2.78
C GLU A 473 43.96 -6.06 2.92
N ASN A 474 43.18 -4.98 3.01
CA ASN A 474 43.72 -3.64 3.27
C ASN A 474 44.36 -3.64 4.67
N GLY A 475 43.60 -4.02 5.69
CA GLY A 475 44.15 -4.25 7.04
C GLY A 475 45.13 -5.44 7.19
N ARG A 476 45.54 -6.13 6.12
CA ARG A 476 46.46 -7.28 6.22
C ARG A 476 47.92 -6.85 6.16
N VAL A 477 48.45 -6.49 7.32
CA VAL A 477 49.89 -6.24 7.51
C VAL A 477 50.74 -7.47 7.18
N SER A 478 51.78 -7.24 6.38
CA SER A 478 52.89 -8.14 6.10
C SER A 478 54.23 -7.47 6.45
N TYR A 479 55.21 -8.25 6.92
CA TYR A 479 56.48 -7.72 7.46
C TYR A 479 57.67 -8.10 6.57
N THR A 480 58.53 -7.13 6.25
CA THR A 480 59.75 -7.35 5.46
C THR A 480 60.96 -6.61 6.04
N LEU A 481 62.15 -7.19 5.85
CA LEU A 481 63.42 -6.51 6.16
C LEU A 481 63.81 -5.64 4.96
N ARG A 482 64.00 -4.33 5.17
CA ARG A 482 64.53 -3.45 4.11
C ARG A 482 65.98 -3.82 3.78
N ASN A 483 66.34 -3.68 2.50
CA ASN A 483 67.69 -3.96 2.02
C ASN A 483 68.71 -3.02 2.67
N SER A 484 69.54 -3.55 3.56
CA SER A 484 70.64 -2.86 4.23
C SER A 484 71.89 -3.76 4.29
N THR A 485 73.03 -3.17 4.64
CA THR A 485 74.31 -3.87 4.85
C THR A 485 74.81 -3.69 6.27
N VAL A 486 75.28 -4.78 6.87
CA VAL A 486 75.87 -4.84 8.21
C VAL A 486 77.26 -5.47 8.06
N ALA A 487 78.30 -4.85 8.65
CA ALA A 487 79.70 -5.27 8.50
C ALA A 487 80.10 -5.66 7.05
N GLY A 488 79.70 -4.85 6.07
CA GLY A 488 79.97 -5.07 4.64
C GLY A 488 79.17 -6.21 3.96
N SER A 489 78.39 -6.98 4.71
CA SER A 489 77.55 -8.09 4.20
C SER A 489 76.06 -7.71 4.19
N ALA A 490 75.25 -8.36 3.34
CA ALA A 490 73.82 -8.07 3.27
C ALA A 490 73.08 -8.50 4.55
N LEU A 491 72.14 -7.68 5.03
CA LEU A 491 71.34 -7.93 6.25
C LEU A 491 70.65 -9.31 6.24
N THR A 492 70.21 -9.77 5.07
CA THR A 492 69.60 -11.09 4.85
C THR A 492 70.54 -12.28 5.10
N SER A 493 71.83 -12.04 5.36
CA SER A 493 72.83 -13.03 5.82
C SER A 493 73.11 -12.96 7.34
N PHE A 494 72.54 -11.99 8.05
CA PHE A 494 72.53 -11.92 9.51
C PHE A 494 71.17 -12.36 10.06
N LEU A 495 70.08 -11.94 9.43
CA LEU A 495 68.71 -12.11 9.94
C LEU A 495 67.79 -12.89 8.99
N SER A 496 66.76 -13.50 9.58
CA SER A 496 65.53 -13.92 8.93
C SER A 496 64.33 -13.27 9.61
N MET A 497 63.19 -13.19 8.92
CA MET A 497 61.94 -12.65 9.43
C MET A 497 60.78 -13.49 8.92
N ASN A 498 59.77 -13.69 9.77
CA ASN A 498 58.50 -14.28 9.37
C ASN A 498 57.52 -13.18 8.91
N LEU A 499 57.14 -13.24 7.63
CA LEU A 499 56.31 -12.22 6.97
C LEU A 499 54.93 -12.04 7.60
N ALA A 500 54.40 -13.06 8.29
CA ALA A 500 53.02 -13.06 8.79
C ALA A 500 52.86 -12.62 10.25
N ASN A 501 53.94 -12.58 11.04
CA ASN A 501 53.86 -12.24 12.47
C ASN A 501 54.98 -11.32 12.99
N GLY A 502 55.92 -10.88 12.14
CA GLY A 502 56.97 -9.95 12.53
C GLY A 502 58.08 -10.52 13.43
N SER A 503 58.11 -11.85 13.68
CA SER A 503 59.20 -12.48 14.44
C SER A 503 60.52 -12.46 13.66
N ILE A 504 61.60 -12.03 14.32
CA ILE A 504 62.95 -11.85 13.79
C ILE A 504 63.89 -12.88 14.41
N TYR A 505 64.73 -13.52 13.58
CA TYR A 505 65.65 -14.57 14.02
C TYR A 505 67.06 -14.37 13.47
N ALA A 506 68.08 -14.65 14.27
CA ALA A 506 69.48 -14.66 13.83
C ALA A 506 69.79 -15.89 12.96
N LYS A 507 70.46 -15.68 11.83
CA LYS A 507 70.97 -16.75 10.92
C LYS A 507 72.39 -17.20 11.25
N ARG A 508 73.07 -16.49 12.16
CA ARG A 508 74.45 -16.73 12.61
C ARG A 508 74.50 -16.56 14.13
N ALA A 509 75.59 -17.03 14.74
CA ALA A 509 76.02 -16.47 16.01
C ALA A 509 76.55 -15.05 15.77
N PHE A 510 76.30 -14.16 16.71
CA PHE A 510 77.02 -12.90 16.87
C PHE A 510 78.25 -13.10 17.75
N ASP A 511 79.14 -12.12 17.69
CA ASP A 511 80.51 -12.09 18.21
C ASP A 511 80.76 -10.60 18.48
N PHE A 512 81.07 -10.25 19.73
CA PHE A 512 81.09 -8.87 20.22
C PHE A 512 82.34 -8.13 19.72
N GLU A 513 83.46 -8.84 19.58
CA GLU A 513 84.79 -8.34 19.17
C GLU A 513 84.71 -7.84 17.73
N GLN A 514 84.02 -8.59 16.86
CA GLN A 514 83.76 -8.20 15.48
C GLN A 514 82.58 -7.23 15.32
N LEU A 515 81.53 -7.31 16.15
CA LEU A 515 80.29 -6.54 15.95
C LEU A 515 79.51 -6.22 17.24
N ARG A 516 79.89 -5.16 17.95
CA ARG A 516 79.20 -4.72 19.19
C ARG A 516 77.74 -4.25 19.01
N SER A 517 77.39 -3.68 17.85
CA SER A 517 76.01 -3.27 17.55
C SER A 517 75.75 -3.05 16.05
N PHE A 518 74.48 -3.11 15.65
CA PHE A 518 74.02 -2.72 14.32
C PHE A 518 72.54 -2.32 14.35
N HIS A 519 72.07 -1.59 13.34
CA HIS A 519 70.64 -1.26 13.17
C HIS A 519 70.12 -1.69 11.80
N PHE A 520 68.81 -1.89 11.71
CA PHE A 520 68.12 -2.17 10.45
C PHE A 520 66.69 -1.62 10.45
N GLN A 521 66.09 -1.49 9.28
CA GLN A 521 64.68 -1.11 9.14
C GLN A 521 63.80 -2.32 8.84
N VAL A 522 62.68 -2.42 9.54
CA VAL A 522 61.57 -3.31 9.22
C VAL A 522 60.48 -2.49 8.56
N GLU A 523 59.95 -2.98 7.45
CA GLU A 523 58.84 -2.38 6.73
C GLU A 523 57.60 -3.26 6.92
N ALA A 524 56.57 -2.67 7.53
CA ALA A 524 55.21 -3.21 7.57
C ALA A 524 54.45 -2.66 6.36
N LYS A 525 53.77 -3.52 5.63
CA LYS A 525 53.06 -3.18 4.40
C LYS A 525 51.75 -3.96 4.33
N ASP A 526 50.67 -3.28 3.97
CA ASP A 526 49.37 -3.91 3.66
C ASP A 526 49.41 -4.83 2.41
N ASN A 527 48.27 -5.46 2.13
CA ASN A 527 47.95 -6.09 0.84
C ASN A 527 47.03 -5.20 -0.04
N GLY A 528 47.04 -3.89 0.20
CA GLY A 528 46.18 -2.89 -0.42
C GLY A 528 46.36 -2.67 -1.91
N SER A 529 45.57 -1.75 -2.47
CA SER A 529 45.71 -1.31 -3.87
C SER A 529 45.15 0.11 -4.08
N PRO A 530 45.99 1.18 -4.03
CA PRO A 530 47.44 1.16 -3.84
C PRO A 530 47.84 0.65 -2.46
N ALA A 531 49.00 0.01 -2.38
CA ALA A 531 49.48 -0.60 -1.16
C ALA A 531 50.41 0.36 -0.39
N LEU A 532 50.10 0.65 0.87
CA LEU A 532 50.78 1.57 1.77
C LEU A 532 51.79 0.83 2.67
N SER A 533 52.77 1.56 3.20
CA SER A 533 53.75 1.00 4.14
C SER A 533 54.28 2.02 5.15
N ALA A 534 54.67 1.51 6.31
CA ALA A 534 55.47 2.22 7.30
C ALA A 534 56.76 1.45 7.59
N ALA A 535 57.77 2.14 8.11
CA ALA A 535 59.03 1.52 8.50
C ALA A 535 59.51 1.98 9.87
N ILE A 536 59.97 1.02 10.67
CA ILE A 536 60.51 1.20 12.02
C ILE A 536 62.00 0.83 12.04
N THR A 537 62.80 1.50 12.87
CA THR A 537 64.21 1.14 13.08
C THR A 537 64.34 0.19 14.27
N VAL A 538 65.05 -0.92 14.10
CA VAL A 538 65.43 -1.83 15.18
C VAL A 538 66.93 -1.74 15.39
N ASN A 539 67.33 -1.36 16.60
CA ASN A 539 68.73 -1.33 17.04
C ASN A 539 69.04 -2.65 17.74
N VAL A 540 70.15 -3.30 17.39
CA VAL A 540 70.64 -4.52 18.02
C VAL A 540 71.93 -4.20 18.74
N TYR A 541 71.93 -4.45 20.04
CA TYR A 541 73.09 -4.36 20.92
C TYR A 541 73.50 -5.78 21.30
N ILE A 542 74.72 -6.15 20.94
CA ILE A 542 75.27 -7.47 21.29
C ILE A 542 75.89 -7.35 22.68
N SER A 543 75.67 -8.36 23.50
CA SER A 543 76.03 -8.39 24.91
C SER A 543 77.14 -9.40 25.12
N ASP A 544 78.30 -8.84 25.50
CA ASP A 544 79.55 -9.46 25.91
C ASP A 544 79.35 -10.67 26.83
N GLN A 545 80.10 -11.75 26.60
CA GLN A 545 80.21 -12.95 27.42
C GLN A 545 81.68 -13.24 27.71
N ASN A 546 81.99 -13.87 28.86
CA ASN A 546 83.36 -14.20 29.25
C ASN A 546 83.84 -15.46 28.49
N ASP A 547 84.25 -15.28 27.24
CA ASP A 547 84.49 -16.34 26.25
C ASP A 547 85.95 -16.38 25.79
N ASN A 548 86.65 -15.24 25.76
CA ASN A 548 88.10 -15.19 25.59
C ASN A 548 88.81 -15.27 26.94
N ALA A 549 90.03 -15.82 26.93
CA ALA A 549 90.82 -16.02 28.14
C ALA A 549 92.09 -15.15 28.11
N PRO A 550 92.46 -14.50 29.24
CA PRO A 550 93.52 -13.48 29.29
C PRO A 550 94.80 -13.84 28.52
N ALA A 551 95.10 -13.10 27.46
CA ALA A 551 96.24 -13.37 26.58
C ALA A 551 97.54 -12.78 27.17
N ILE A 552 98.46 -13.64 27.65
CA ILE A 552 99.73 -13.19 28.25
C ILE A 552 100.71 -12.75 27.16
N LEU A 553 100.86 -11.44 26.99
CA LEU A 553 101.74 -10.80 26.01
C LEU A 553 103.22 -10.81 26.43
N TYR A 554 103.51 -10.71 27.74
CA TYR A 554 104.87 -10.71 28.27
C TYR A 554 104.92 -11.24 29.72
N PRO A 555 105.95 -12.01 30.13
CA PRO A 555 107.10 -12.46 29.34
C PRO A 555 106.77 -13.61 28.39
N THR A 556 107.33 -13.57 27.17
CA THR A 556 106.96 -14.47 26.08
C THR A 556 107.53 -15.89 26.23
N SER A 557 106.69 -16.87 26.57
CA SER A 557 107.04 -18.29 26.62
C SER A 557 106.85 -18.98 25.26
N HIS A 558 107.94 -19.43 24.62
CA HIS A 558 107.84 -20.23 23.39
C HIS A 558 107.49 -21.70 23.71
N ASN A 559 106.43 -22.23 23.08
CA ASN A 559 106.03 -23.65 23.17
C ASN A 559 105.96 -24.24 24.60
N GLY A 560 105.47 -23.47 25.57
CA GLY A 560 105.34 -23.91 26.97
C GLY A 560 106.66 -23.95 27.76
N SER A 561 107.78 -23.48 27.19
CA SER A 561 109.02 -23.30 27.95
C SER A 561 108.88 -22.20 29.01
N VAL A 562 109.58 -22.39 30.13
CA VAL A 562 109.61 -21.42 31.24
C VAL A 562 110.24 -20.11 30.77
N ALA A 563 109.56 -18.99 30.98
CA ALA A 563 110.07 -17.68 30.64
C ALA A 563 111.15 -17.26 31.65
N VAL A 564 112.42 -17.21 31.24
CA VAL A 564 113.55 -17.04 32.17
C VAL A 564 113.93 -15.57 32.34
N GLU A 565 113.86 -15.08 33.58
CA GLU A 565 114.26 -13.74 34.00
C GLU A 565 115.52 -13.79 34.88
N VAL A 566 116.44 -12.85 34.69
CA VAL A 566 117.75 -12.85 35.38
C VAL A 566 117.81 -11.74 36.43
N VAL A 567 118.02 -12.13 37.68
CA VAL A 567 118.07 -11.20 38.84
C VAL A 567 119.50 -11.16 39.41
N PRO A 568 120.11 -9.98 39.59
CA PRO A 568 121.42 -9.83 40.23
C PRO A 568 121.39 -10.32 41.69
N ARG A 569 122.47 -10.91 42.20
CA ARG A 569 122.52 -11.37 43.61
C ARG A 569 122.58 -10.22 44.62
N LEU A 570 122.90 -9.03 44.13
CA LEU A 570 122.90 -7.76 44.86
C LEU A 570 121.55 -7.02 44.75
N ALA A 571 120.47 -7.69 44.34
CA ALA A 571 119.12 -7.12 44.37
C ALA A 571 118.67 -6.88 45.82
N ASP A 572 118.29 -5.64 46.10
CA ASP A 572 117.70 -5.19 47.37
C ASP A 572 116.24 -5.65 47.51
N GLU A 573 115.60 -5.23 48.60
CA GLU A 573 114.14 -5.28 48.78
C GLU A 573 113.44 -4.35 47.76
N ASP A 574 112.24 -4.72 47.30
CA ASP A 574 111.45 -4.02 46.27
C ASP A 574 112.08 -3.96 44.86
N TYR A 575 113.05 -4.84 44.55
CA TYR A 575 113.62 -4.97 43.21
C TYR A 575 112.60 -5.58 42.24
N LEU A 576 112.31 -4.89 41.13
CA LEU A 576 111.44 -5.37 40.05
C LEU A 576 112.13 -6.49 39.25
N VAL A 577 111.62 -7.71 39.39
CA VAL A 577 112.09 -8.89 38.65
C VAL A 577 111.60 -8.84 37.21
N THR A 578 110.29 -8.69 37.03
CA THR A 578 109.61 -8.57 35.74
C THR A 578 108.20 -8.02 35.96
N LYS A 579 107.49 -7.72 34.87
CA LYS A 579 106.08 -7.33 34.89
C LYS A 579 105.32 -8.26 33.96
N VAL A 580 104.42 -9.08 34.50
CA VAL A 580 103.50 -9.85 33.68
C VAL A 580 102.51 -8.89 33.03
N VAL A 581 102.49 -8.85 31.70
CA VAL A 581 101.55 -8.07 30.90
C VAL A 581 100.67 -9.05 30.16
N ALA A 582 99.37 -8.84 30.27
CA ALA A 582 98.35 -9.57 29.55
C ALA A 582 97.28 -8.57 29.08
N ASP A 583 96.51 -9.00 28.10
CA ASP A 583 95.45 -8.24 27.45
C ASP A 583 94.24 -9.17 27.31
N ASP A 584 93.04 -8.62 27.13
CA ASP A 584 91.83 -9.40 26.90
C ASP A 584 91.00 -8.79 25.77
N GLU A 585 90.28 -9.63 25.02
CA GLU A 585 89.53 -9.17 23.83
C GLU A 585 88.08 -8.77 24.17
N ASP A 586 87.52 -9.35 25.25
CA ASP A 586 86.19 -9.09 25.85
C ASP A 586 86.06 -7.63 26.40
N ASN A 587 85.04 -7.34 27.22
CA ASN A 587 84.79 -5.98 27.71
C ASN A 587 84.34 -5.88 29.20
N ALA A 588 84.54 -4.68 29.77
CA ALA A 588 84.18 -4.35 31.15
C ALA A 588 84.76 -5.30 32.22
N GLU A 589 83.94 -6.10 32.91
CA GLU A 589 84.38 -7.00 33.98
C GLU A 589 85.02 -8.29 33.42
N ASN A 590 84.61 -8.72 32.22
CA ASN A 590 85.22 -9.83 31.50
C ASN A 590 86.67 -9.49 31.11
N ALA A 591 86.92 -8.27 30.61
CA ALA A 591 88.29 -7.79 30.38
C ALA A 591 89.05 -7.32 31.64
N TRP A 592 88.49 -7.43 32.87
CA TRP A 592 89.14 -6.86 34.06
C TRP A 592 90.20 -7.80 34.65
N LEU A 593 91.42 -7.67 34.16
CA LEU A 593 92.54 -8.51 34.56
C LEU A 593 93.02 -8.29 36.01
N SER A 594 93.26 -9.40 36.70
CA SER A 594 93.89 -9.48 38.02
C SER A 594 94.99 -10.55 38.08
N TYR A 595 96.02 -10.28 38.87
CA TYR A 595 97.29 -11.02 38.84
C TYR A 595 97.54 -11.76 40.16
N HIS A 596 97.60 -13.09 40.10
CA HIS A 596 97.70 -13.96 41.28
C HIS A 596 98.91 -14.89 41.25
N LEU A 597 99.52 -15.12 42.42
CA LEU A 597 100.67 -15.99 42.61
C LEU A 597 100.18 -17.37 43.10
N THR A 598 100.18 -18.40 42.23
CA THR A 598 99.69 -19.74 42.61
C THR A 598 100.80 -20.68 43.06
N HIS A 599 102.03 -20.49 42.58
CA HIS A 599 103.20 -21.22 43.04
C HIS A 599 104.42 -20.29 43.07
N SER A 600 105.26 -20.44 44.10
CA SER A 600 106.60 -19.88 44.17
C SER A 600 107.50 -20.86 44.93
N SER A 601 108.72 -21.08 44.45
CA SER A 601 109.73 -21.88 45.17
C SER A 601 110.16 -21.26 46.51
N ASP A 602 109.93 -19.96 46.73
CA ASP A 602 109.96 -19.34 48.05
C ASP A 602 108.83 -18.29 48.16
N SER A 603 107.85 -18.56 49.03
CA SER A 603 106.72 -17.65 49.30
C SER A 603 107.09 -16.44 50.15
N THR A 604 108.32 -16.37 50.66
CA THR A 604 108.86 -15.26 51.46
C THR A 604 109.77 -14.32 50.68
N LEU A 605 110.01 -14.59 49.39
CA LEU A 605 110.99 -13.89 48.56
C LEU A 605 110.39 -13.08 47.40
N PHE A 606 109.24 -13.48 46.86
CA PHE A 606 108.59 -12.80 45.73
C PHE A 606 107.15 -12.40 46.04
N GLN A 607 106.79 -11.17 45.69
CA GLN A 607 105.44 -10.65 45.75
C GLN A 607 105.01 -10.15 44.37
N LEU A 608 103.76 -10.45 44.02
CA LEU A 608 103.11 -10.01 42.79
C LEU A 608 102.07 -8.93 43.13
N SER A 609 102.04 -7.87 42.34
CA SER A 609 101.10 -6.75 42.50
C SER A 609 99.76 -7.05 41.80
N PRO A 610 98.62 -7.23 42.52
CA PRO A 610 97.41 -7.82 41.93
C PRO A 610 96.73 -7.04 40.81
N HIS A 611 97.04 -5.75 40.65
CA HIS A 611 96.45 -4.86 39.63
C HIS A 611 97.45 -4.35 38.59
N THR A 612 98.72 -4.75 38.67
CA THR A 612 99.76 -4.29 37.73
C THR A 612 100.64 -5.40 37.18
N GLY A 613 100.57 -6.63 37.70
CA GLY A 613 101.40 -7.75 37.25
C GLY A 613 102.89 -7.62 37.59
N GLU A 614 103.30 -6.59 38.33
CA GLU A 614 104.70 -6.39 38.74
C GLU A 614 105.10 -7.42 39.81
N LEU A 615 106.12 -8.22 39.48
CA LEU A 615 106.73 -9.22 40.35
C LEU A 615 108.02 -8.65 40.95
N ARG A 616 108.07 -8.53 42.28
CA ARG A 616 109.16 -7.86 43.00
C ARG A 616 109.73 -8.72 44.15
N THR A 617 110.94 -8.41 44.60
CA THR A 617 111.55 -9.03 45.78
C THR A 617 110.96 -8.47 47.08
N THR A 618 110.58 -9.34 48.02
CA THR A 618 110.06 -8.96 49.36
C THR A 618 111.14 -8.87 50.42
N ARG A 619 112.39 -9.25 50.09
CA ARG A 619 113.56 -9.23 50.97
C ARG A 619 114.82 -9.30 50.11
N SER A 620 115.93 -8.75 50.61
CA SER A 620 117.25 -8.98 50.02
C SER A 620 117.58 -10.49 49.96
N LEU A 621 118.28 -10.88 48.89
CA LEU A 621 118.71 -12.26 48.67
C LEU A 621 119.77 -12.71 49.70
N ARG A 622 119.63 -13.94 50.19
CA ARG A 622 120.56 -14.55 51.15
C ARG A 622 121.46 -15.54 50.43
N SER A 623 122.68 -15.74 50.92
CA SER A 623 123.64 -16.73 50.40
C SER A 623 123.19 -18.20 50.56
N THR A 624 122.03 -18.44 51.16
CA THR A 624 121.38 -19.75 51.34
C THR A 624 120.20 -19.97 50.40
N ASP A 625 119.73 -18.95 49.68
CA ASP A 625 118.59 -19.05 48.78
C ASP A 625 118.98 -19.82 47.49
N PHE A 626 118.02 -20.51 46.87
CA PHE A 626 118.29 -21.35 45.70
C PHE A 626 118.65 -20.51 44.47
N LEU A 627 119.59 -20.99 43.65
CA LEU A 627 120.04 -20.23 42.47
C LEU A 627 118.98 -20.14 41.35
N LYS A 628 117.98 -21.03 41.38
CA LYS A 628 116.79 -21.03 40.53
C LYS A 628 115.56 -20.92 41.42
N HIS A 629 114.61 -20.10 41.05
CA HIS A 629 113.25 -20.15 41.57
C HIS A 629 112.26 -20.29 40.41
N LYS A 630 111.17 -21.03 40.63
CA LYS A 630 110.07 -21.22 39.67
C LYS A 630 108.84 -20.55 40.26
N VAL A 631 108.30 -19.59 39.53
CA VAL A 631 107.13 -18.80 39.94
C VAL A 631 106.03 -18.99 38.90
N VAL A 632 104.83 -19.39 39.33
CA VAL A 632 103.66 -19.48 38.47
C VAL A 632 102.75 -18.30 38.79
N VAL A 633 102.60 -17.42 37.81
CA VAL A 633 101.65 -16.32 37.82
C VAL A 633 100.42 -16.74 37.02
N VAL A 634 99.25 -16.49 37.58
CA VAL A 634 97.96 -16.66 36.91
C VAL A 634 97.35 -15.29 36.72
N VAL A 635 97.02 -14.97 35.47
CA VAL A 635 96.17 -13.83 35.12
C VAL A 635 94.74 -14.35 35.06
N ARG A 636 93.82 -13.61 35.68
CA ARG A 636 92.41 -13.96 35.79
C ARG A 636 91.55 -12.71 35.60
N ASP A 637 90.62 -12.78 34.68
CA ASP A 637 89.47 -11.88 34.51
C ASP A 637 88.49 -11.93 35.71
N HIS A 638 87.46 -11.08 35.65
CA HIS A 638 86.40 -10.95 36.68
C HIS A 638 85.01 -11.33 36.15
N GLY A 639 84.90 -11.93 34.96
CA GLY A 639 83.64 -12.44 34.43
C GLY A 639 83.08 -13.67 35.15
N ASP A 640 81.94 -14.20 34.70
CA ASP A 640 81.34 -15.44 35.23
C ASP A 640 80.88 -16.36 34.08
N PRO A 641 81.50 -17.55 33.88
CA PRO A 641 82.58 -18.13 34.69
C PRO A 641 83.93 -17.45 34.42
N PRO A 642 84.71 -17.07 35.45
CA PRO A 642 85.99 -16.41 35.25
C PRO A 642 87.03 -17.37 34.68
N LEU A 643 87.67 -16.97 33.58
CA LEU A 643 88.70 -17.70 32.87
C LEU A 643 90.08 -17.36 33.47
N SER A 644 91.16 -17.93 32.91
CA SER A 644 92.52 -17.61 33.36
C SER A 644 93.60 -18.19 32.44
N SER A 645 94.73 -17.50 32.37
CA SER A 645 95.96 -17.97 31.74
C SER A 645 97.11 -18.01 32.75
N THR A 646 98.02 -18.98 32.57
CA THR A 646 99.12 -19.21 33.51
C THR A 646 100.48 -19.07 32.82
N VAL A 647 101.37 -18.21 33.33
CA VAL A 647 102.77 -18.13 32.89
C VAL A 647 103.69 -18.63 34.00
N THR A 648 104.66 -19.47 33.62
CA THR A 648 105.74 -19.89 34.53
C THR A 648 106.98 -19.03 34.26
N VAL A 649 107.33 -18.19 35.22
CA VAL A 649 108.54 -17.37 35.24
C VAL A 649 109.65 -18.12 35.99
N GLY A 650 110.76 -18.38 35.32
CA GLY A 650 111.96 -18.99 35.89
C GLY A 650 112.94 -17.89 36.28
N ILE A 651 113.12 -17.66 37.57
CA ILE A 651 113.99 -16.61 38.08
C ILE A 651 115.37 -17.20 38.34
N LEU A 652 116.40 -16.65 37.70
CA LEU A 652 117.78 -17.11 37.80
C LEU A 652 118.67 -16.08 38.49
N LEU A 653 119.31 -16.47 39.59
CA LEU A 653 120.18 -15.60 40.39
C LEU A 653 121.60 -15.58 39.82
N ALA A 654 121.91 -14.60 38.97
CA ALA A 654 123.20 -14.49 38.29
C ALA A 654 123.64 -13.03 38.09
N ASP A 655 124.92 -12.76 38.35
CA ASP A 655 125.52 -11.42 38.22
C ASP A 655 125.99 -11.11 36.78
N THR A 656 125.87 -12.10 35.88
CA THR A 656 126.14 -12.02 34.44
C THR A 656 125.19 -12.94 33.68
N LEU A 657 124.71 -12.52 32.50
CA LEU A 657 123.82 -13.35 31.68
C LEU A 657 124.50 -14.68 31.28
N PRO A 658 123.86 -15.86 31.49
CA PRO A 658 124.42 -17.14 31.06
C PRO A 658 124.46 -17.29 29.53
N GLN A 659 125.48 -17.95 29.00
CA GLN A 659 125.57 -18.29 27.56
C GLN A 659 124.62 -19.43 27.12
N ALA A 660 123.98 -20.11 28.06
CA ALA A 660 122.88 -21.03 27.81
C ALA A 660 121.90 -20.93 28.99
N LEU A 661 120.60 -20.81 28.71
CA LEU A 661 119.58 -20.83 29.76
C LEU A 661 119.56 -22.22 30.42
N PRO A 662 119.58 -22.31 31.76
CA PRO A 662 119.52 -23.59 32.44
C PRO A 662 118.10 -24.15 32.38
N ASP A 663 117.99 -25.47 32.22
CA ASP A 663 116.68 -26.14 32.17
C ASP A 663 115.90 -25.97 33.49
N PHE A 664 114.57 -25.86 33.41
CA PHE A 664 113.66 -25.71 34.56
C PHE A 664 112.72 -26.92 34.73
N ASP A 665 112.99 -28.03 34.04
CA ASP A 665 112.38 -29.34 34.31
C ASP A 665 112.99 -30.00 35.56
N ASP A 666 112.14 -30.31 36.54
CA ASP A 666 112.50 -31.07 37.73
C ASP A 666 112.48 -32.58 37.42
N SER A 667 113.66 -33.19 37.37
CA SER A 667 113.84 -34.63 37.17
C SER A 667 113.59 -35.41 38.47
N GLY A 668 112.31 -35.47 38.89
CA GLY A 668 111.90 -35.91 40.23
C GLY A 668 111.02 -37.17 40.33
N GLU A 669 110.41 -37.67 39.25
CA GLU A 669 109.55 -38.87 39.29
C GLU A 669 110.14 -40.09 38.57
N PRO A 670 109.94 -41.32 39.09
CA PRO A 670 110.30 -42.56 38.39
C PRO A 670 109.33 -42.86 37.24
N PRO A 671 109.78 -43.51 36.15
CA PRO A 671 108.93 -43.78 34.99
C PRO A 671 107.76 -44.71 35.35
N PRO A 672 106.54 -44.44 34.84
CA PRO A 672 105.37 -45.24 35.17
C PRO A 672 105.50 -46.67 34.62
N LEU A 673 105.39 -47.65 35.52
CA LEU A 673 105.17 -49.05 35.16
C LEU A 673 103.91 -49.17 34.29
N LEU A 674 103.97 -50.03 33.27
CA LEU A 674 102.89 -50.25 32.30
C LEU A 674 101.55 -50.48 33.00
N ASN A 675 100.68 -49.48 32.93
CA ASN A 675 99.46 -49.43 33.74
C ASN A 675 98.47 -50.53 33.33
N ALA A 676 97.84 -51.19 34.30
CA ALA A 676 97.01 -52.37 34.08
C ALA A 676 95.82 -52.11 33.14
N THR A 677 95.32 -50.88 33.11
CA THR A 677 94.30 -50.39 32.18
C THR A 677 94.67 -50.62 30.71
N ASN A 678 95.94 -50.48 30.32
CA ASN A 678 96.39 -50.71 28.95
C ASN A 678 96.36 -52.20 28.58
N ILE A 679 96.62 -53.09 29.55
CA ILE A 679 96.47 -54.54 29.37
C ILE A 679 94.99 -54.91 29.23
N TYR A 680 94.10 -54.33 30.05
CA TYR A 680 92.65 -54.50 29.88
C TYR A 680 92.14 -53.95 28.55
N LEU A 681 92.68 -52.84 28.03
CA LEU A 681 92.34 -52.31 26.71
C LEU A 681 92.72 -53.30 25.59
N ILE A 682 93.93 -53.87 25.63
CA ILE A 682 94.40 -54.85 24.65
C ILE A 682 93.58 -56.16 24.71
N VAL A 683 93.30 -56.66 25.93
CA VAL A 683 92.49 -57.87 26.13
C VAL A 683 91.04 -57.65 25.66
N SER A 684 90.43 -56.49 25.96
CA SER A 684 89.06 -56.20 25.53
C SER A 684 88.95 -56.03 24.00
N LEU A 685 89.93 -55.39 23.34
CA LEU A 685 90.03 -55.34 21.87
C LEU A 685 90.16 -56.75 21.25
N ALA A 686 90.98 -57.62 21.84
CA ALA A 686 91.12 -59.01 21.39
C ALA A 686 89.80 -59.80 21.56
N CYS A 687 89.11 -59.64 22.69
CA CYS A 687 87.81 -60.27 22.94
C CYS A 687 86.72 -59.78 21.97
N VAL A 688 86.62 -58.46 21.74
CA VAL A 688 85.66 -57.89 20.78
C VAL A 688 85.94 -58.39 19.35
N SER A 689 87.21 -58.43 18.94
CA SER A 689 87.59 -58.98 17.62
C SER A 689 87.25 -60.47 17.49
N PHE A 690 87.43 -61.26 18.54
CA PHE A 690 87.08 -62.69 18.56
C PHE A 690 85.55 -62.90 18.49
N ILE A 691 84.78 -62.11 19.24
CA ILE A 691 83.30 -62.15 19.20
C ILE A 691 82.79 -61.74 17.81
N PHE A 692 83.36 -60.71 17.20
CA PHE A 692 83.01 -60.26 15.85
C PHE A 692 83.33 -61.33 14.78
N ALA A 693 84.50 -61.96 14.87
CA ALA A 693 84.88 -63.07 13.99
C ALA A 693 83.95 -64.29 14.16
N ALA A 694 83.61 -64.67 15.39
CA ALA A 694 82.67 -65.74 15.69
C ALA A 694 81.25 -65.43 15.16
N PHE A 695 80.79 -64.18 15.27
CA PHE A 695 79.52 -63.73 14.72
C PHE A 695 79.48 -63.79 13.19
N ILE A 696 80.55 -63.39 12.51
CA ILE A 696 80.67 -63.54 11.05
C ILE A 696 80.69 -65.03 10.65
N PHE A 697 81.36 -65.89 11.39
CA PHE A 697 81.38 -67.34 11.14
C PHE A 697 79.99 -67.98 11.34
N PHE A 698 79.26 -67.56 12.38
CA PHE A 698 77.87 -67.97 12.63
C PHE A 698 76.92 -67.51 11.51
N LEU A 699 77.04 -66.26 11.05
CA LEU A 699 76.29 -65.75 9.90
C LEU A 699 76.62 -66.49 8.60
N ALA A 700 77.89 -66.87 8.38
CA ALA A 700 78.29 -67.68 7.22
C ALA A 700 77.65 -69.08 7.24
N ILE A 701 77.63 -69.75 8.40
CA ILE A 701 76.94 -71.03 8.59
C ILE A 701 75.43 -70.89 8.31
N ILE A 702 74.77 -69.86 8.86
CA ILE A 702 73.35 -69.60 8.60
C ILE A 702 73.07 -69.39 7.10
N ARG A 703 73.95 -68.69 6.39
CA ARG A 703 73.82 -68.42 4.95
C ARG A 703 74.03 -69.65 4.08
N LEU A 704 74.81 -70.64 4.55
CA LEU A 704 75.02 -71.93 3.89
C LEU A 704 73.91 -72.95 4.22
N CYS A 705 73.37 -72.95 5.44
CA CYS A 705 72.40 -73.97 5.88
C CYS A 705 70.94 -73.71 5.46
N ARG A 706 70.56 -72.52 5.01
CA ARG A 706 69.16 -72.19 4.64
C ARG A 706 68.79 -72.35 3.16
N CYS A 707 69.59 -73.07 2.37
CA CYS A 707 69.32 -73.33 0.96
C CYS A 707 68.71 -74.73 0.69
N ARG A 708 67.64 -75.12 1.40
CA ARG A 708 66.79 -76.29 1.05
C ARG A 708 65.40 -76.28 1.73
N THR A 709 64.36 -76.20 0.88
CA THR A 709 63.00 -76.79 1.02
C THR A 709 62.18 -76.65 2.32
N CYS A 710 61.29 -75.64 2.31
CA CYS A 710 59.80 -75.73 2.30
C CYS A 710 58.94 -76.37 3.43
N CYS A 711 57.71 -75.83 3.51
CA CYS A 711 56.44 -76.37 4.06
C CYS A 711 56.07 -76.23 5.56
N CYS A 712 54.89 -75.62 5.76
CA CYS A 712 53.86 -75.86 6.80
C CYS A 712 54.19 -75.67 8.29
N CYS A 713 53.78 -74.53 8.88
CA CYS A 713 52.56 -74.42 9.73
C CYS A 713 52.40 -73.01 10.33
N CYS A 714 51.16 -72.64 10.68
CA CYS A 714 50.74 -71.43 11.43
C CYS A 714 49.86 -71.90 12.62
N PRO A 715 49.37 -71.03 13.54
CA PRO A 715 49.62 -69.60 13.79
C PRO A 715 50.31 -69.42 15.19
N ALA A 716 50.31 -68.31 15.95
CA ALA A 716 49.52 -67.07 15.91
C ALA A 716 50.18 -65.86 16.60
N ASP A 717 49.52 -64.71 16.40
CA ASP A 717 49.38 -63.53 17.26
C ASP A 717 50.51 -62.49 17.50
N ASP A 718 50.02 -61.25 17.44
CA ASP A 718 50.31 -60.05 18.24
C ASP A 718 51.21 -58.87 17.79
N TYR A 719 50.63 -57.69 18.08
CA TYR A 719 51.03 -56.29 17.97
C TYR A 719 52.35 -55.87 17.29
N LYS A 720 52.21 -55.12 16.19
CA LYS A 720 53.21 -54.13 15.73
C LYS A 720 52.88 -52.73 16.26
N LYS A 721 53.91 -51.90 16.46
CA LYS A 721 53.79 -50.45 16.60
C LYS A 721 55.01 -49.72 16.00
N TYR A 722 54.77 -48.52 15.50
CA TYR A 722 55.72 -47.47 15.05
C TYR A 722 56.48 -47.61 13.71
N CYS A 723 56.21 -46.59 12.87
CA CYS A 723 57.13 -45.67 12.18
C CYS A 723 58.32 -46.17 11.33
N TYR A 724 58.37 -45.62 10.11
CA TYR A 724 59.61 -45.29 9.40
C TYR A 724 59.53 -43.88 8.80
N SER A 725 60.65 -43.16 8.83
CA SER A 725 60.86 -41.83 8.26
C SER A 725 61.71 -41.91 6.98
N VAL A 726 61.54 -40.97 6.05
CA VAL A 726 62.43 -40.80 4.88
C VAL A 726 62.69 -39.32 4.64
N HIS A 727 63.95 -38.95 4.40
CA HIS A 727 64.39 -37.58 4.06
C HIS A 727 64.22 -37.28 2.56
N MET A 728 64.18 -36.00 2.17
CA MET A 728 64.45 -35.57 0.79
C MET A 728 65.29 -34.29 0.73
N LEU A 729 66.41 -34.36 -0.01
CA LEU A 729 67.25 -33.27 -0.54
C LEU A 729 68.07 -33.87 -1.72
N PRO A 730 68.48 -33.10 -2.73
CA PRO A 730 67.78 -31.96 -3.33
C PRO A 730 67.78 -31.97 -4.89
N SER A 731 67.13 -30.96 -5.47
CA SER A 731 67.42 -30.37 -6.80
C SER A 731 66.85 -31.00 -8.10
N SER A 732 66.07 -30.15 -8.79
CA SER A 732 66.07 -29.88 -10.24
C SER A 732 65.65 -30.94 -11.28
N HIS A 733 64.87 -30.46 -12.26
CA HIS A 733 64.54 -31.03 -13.58
C HIS A 733 63.46 -32.14 -13.66
N LEU A 734 62.19 -31.74 -13.60
CA LEU A 734 61.08 -32.25 -14.43
C LEU A 734 59.88 -31.29 -14.36
N PRO A 735 59.04 -31.13 -15.40
CA PRO A 735 57.80 -30.34 -15.33
C PRO A 735 56.69 -31.09 -14.59
N ALA A 736 55.78 -30.35 -13.97
CA ALA A 736 54.57 -30.90 -13.34
C ALA A 736 53.53 -31.29 -14.40
N ASP A 737 53.60 -32.53 -14.91
CA ASP A 737 52.45 -33.31 -15.43
C ASP A 737 52.77 -34.79 -15.77
N MET A 738 53.98 -35.30 -15.47
CA MET A 738 54.29 -36.74 -15.61
C MET A 738 55.02 -37.31 -14.39
N LEU A 739 54.62 -38.53 -14.00
CA LEU A 739 55.25 -39.35 -12.98
C LEU A 739 55.48 -40.75 -13.57
N GLU A 740 56.75 -41.16 -13.73
CA GLU A 740 57.08 -42.53 -14.15
C GLU A 740 57.15 -43.45 -12.92
N VAL A 741 56.34 -44.52 -12.92
CA VAL A 741 56.41 -45.58 -11.90
C VAL A 741 56.35 -46.94 -12.58
N THR A 742 57.48 -47.67 -12.54
CA THR A 742 57.52 -49.08 -12.89
C THR A 742 57.34 -49.94 -11.64
N GLY A 743 56.27 -50.74 -11.60
CA GLY A 743 55.95 -51.60 -10.45
C GLY A 743 54.95 -52.69 -10.81
N VAL A 744 55.29 -53.96 -10.51
CA VAL A 744 54.51 -55.13 -10.93
C VAL A 744 53.80 -55.77 -9.73
N GLY A 745 52.48 -55.57 -9.62
CA GLY A 745 51.63 -56.18 -8.60
C GLY A 745 50.15 -55.99 -8.91
N LYS A 746 49.29 -56.99 -8.62
CA LYS A 746 47.88 -56.97 -9.02
C LYS A 746 46.93 -56.46 -7.92
N LEU A 747 46.16 -55.46 -8.32
CA LEU A 747 44.98 -54.84 -7.70
C LEU A 747 44.11 -55.75 -6.83
N THR A 748 43.52 -55.17 -5.78
CA THR A 748 42.11 -55.42 -5.41
C THR A 748 41.40 -54.10 -5.11
N HIS A 749 40.13 -53.99 -5.53
CA HIS A 749 39.21 -52.84 -5.38
C HIS A 749 39.58 -51.54 -6.13
N THR A 750 38.79 -51.24 -7.17
CA THR A 750 38.75 -49.94 -7.86
C THR A 750 37.39 -49.30 -7.58
N TYR A 751 37.36 -48.12 -6.96
CA TYR A 751 36.13 -47.32 -6.82
C TYR A 751 36.05 -46.29 -7.93
N LEU A 752 34.89 -46.18 -8.59
CA LEU A 752 34.69 -45.39 -9.80
C LEU A 752 33.81 -44.19 -9.52
N TYR A 753 34.43 -43.03 -9.28
CA TYR A 753 33.73 -41.75 -9.16
C TYR A 753 33.57 -41.12 -10.55
N ARG A 754 32.33 -40.80 -10.93
CA ARG A 754 32.02 -40.13 -12.20
C ARG A 754 31.59 -38.69 -11.94
N ALA A 755 32.56 -37.77 -11.94
CA ALA A 755 32.25 -36.34 -12.05
C ALA A 755 31.83 -36.02 -13.50
N SER A 756 30.74 -35.27 -13.67
CA SER A 756 30.28 -34.78 -14.97
C SER A 756 30.19 -33.26 -14.93
N VAL A 757 31.09 -32.60 -15.66
CA VAL A 757 31.05 -31.14 -15.86
C VAL A 757 29.93 -30.80 -16.84
N GLY A 758 28.97 -30.01 -16.42
CA GLY A 758 27.93 -29.43 -17.28
C GLY A 758 28.33 -28.04 -17.74
N LEU A 759 28.45 -27.83 -19.06
CA LEU A 759 28.53 -26.49 -19.65
C LEU A 759 27.13 -26.06 -20.11
N GLY A 760 26.75 -24.83 -19.81
CA GLY A 760 25.48 -24.24 -20.25
C GLY A 760 25.48 -23.92 -21.76
N PRO A 761 24.32 -23.97 -22.44
CA PRO A 761 24.22 -23.68 -23.86
C PRO A 761 24.14 -22.17 -24.14
N SER A 762 24.96 -21.70 -25.09
CA SER A 762 24.82 -20.38 -25.71
C SER A 762 24.68 -20.53 -27.23
N ASN A 763 23.61 -19.97 -27.81
CA ASN A 763 23.41 -19.94 -29.26
C ASN A 763 23.42 -18.48 -29.75
N SER A 764 23.85 -18.26 -30.99
CA SER A 764 24.35 -16.97 -31.47
C SER A 764 23.46 -16.25 -32.48
N SER A 765 23.68 -14.95 -32.61
CA SER A 765 23.47 -14.18 -33.85
C SER A 765 24.59 -13.14 -33.99
N ILE A 766 25.01 -12.85 -35.23
CA ILE A 766 26.19 -12.05 -35.58
C ILE A 766 25.80 -11.03 -36.66
N PRO A 767 26.37 -9.82 -36.62
CA PRO A 767 26.81 -9.14 -37.84
C PRO A 767 28.33 -8.84 -37.82
N ASN A 768 28.95 -8.79 -39.00
CA ASN A 768 30.39 -8.57 -39.21
C ASN A 768 30.77 -7.07 -39.21
N GLY A 769 32.05 -6.74 -38.99
CA GLY A 769 32.57 -5.38 -39.25
C GLY A 769 34.05 -5.12 -38.91
N ASP A 770 34.96 -5.57 -39.79
CA ASP A 770 36.38 -5.15 -39.93
C ASP A 770 37.36 -5.27 -38.73
N ALA A 771 38.66 -5.08 -39.01
CA ALA A 771 39.77 -5.52 -38.16
C ALA A 771 40.90 -4.48 -38.03
N GLY A 772 41.57 -4.44 -36.86
CA GLY A 772 42.67 -3.52 -36.57
C GLY A 772 43.69 -4.04 -35.56
N ASN A 773 44.88 -4.35 -36.06
CA ASN A 773 46.17 -4.69 -35.41
C ASN A 773 46.36 -4.59 -33.88
N VAL A 774 46.90 -5.71 -33.33
CA VAL A 774 48.13 -5.81 -32.50
C VAL A 774 48.36 -4.84 -31.32
N ALA A 775 48.40 -5.39 -30.09
CA ALA A 775 49.59 -5.37 -29.21
C ALA A 775 49.36 -6.09 -27.86
N GLY A 776 50.44 -6.52 -27.20
CA GLY A 776 50.54 -6.68 -25.74
C GLY A 776 49.80 -7.85 -25.09
N GLY A 777 50.54 -8.79 -24.49
CA GLY A 777 49.96 -9.86 -23.67
C GLY A 777 50.05 -9.59 -22.17
N SER A 778 49.12 -10.14 -21.40
CA SER A 778 49.26 -10.41 -19.97
C SER A 778 48.35 -11.58 -19.58
N ARG A 779 48.85 -12.51 -18.78
CA ARG A 779 48.06 -13.66 -18.30
C ARG A 779 47.27 -13.26 -17.06
N LEU A 780 45.95 -13.39 -17.09
CA LEU A 780 45.19 -13.58 -15.85
C LEU A 780 45.45 -14.99 -15.31
N GLN A 781 45.76 -15.11 -14.02
CA GLN A 781 45.54 -16.31 -13.23
C GLN A 781 44.78 -15.91 -11.98
N VAL A 782 43.60 -16.52 -11.78
CA VAL A 782 42.76 -16.35 -10.59
C VAL A 782 42.92 -17.61 -9.71
N PRO A 783 42.88 -17.51 -8.37
CA PRO A 783 43.31 -18.62 -7.50
C PRO A 783 42.39 -19.86 -7.50
N GLY A 784 42.96 -21.00 -7.09
CA GLY A 784 42.21 -22.23 -6.84
C GLY A 784 41.57 -22.27 -5.43
N PRO A 785 40.50 -23.05 -5.22
CA PRO A 785 39.73 -23.05 -3.98
C PRO A 785 40.34 -23.91 -2.86
N CYS A 786 40.09 -23.52 -1.61
CA CYS A 786 40.35 -24.34 -0.43
C CYS A 786 39.26 -25.41 -0.22
N ILE A 787 39.62 -26.52 0.44
CA ILE A 787 38.68 -27.58 0.84
C ILE A 787 38.79 -27.80 2.36
N GLN A 788 37.67 -27.61 3.06
CA GLN A 788 37.51 -28.09 4.44
C GLN A 788 36.92 -29.51 4.47
N VAL A 789 37.21 -30.25 5.55
CA VAL A 789 36.66 -31.59 5.78
C VAL A 789 36.01 -31.62 7.16
N GLN A 790 34.76 -32.06 7.22
CA GLN A 790 34.04 -32.33 8.47
C GLN A 790 33.40 -33.73 8.40
N GLN A 791 33.43 -34.45 9.52
CA GLN A 791 33.05 -35.87 9.58
C GLN A 791 31.69 -36.04 10.29
N VAL A 792 30.77 -36.77 9.65
CA VAL A 792 29.48 -37.17 10.24
C VAL A 792 29.27 -38.67 10.03
N GLN A 793 28.63 -39.30 11.01
CA GLN A 793 28.48 -40.75 11.13
C GLN A 793 27.13 -41.24 10.56
N SER A 794 27.09 -42.47 10.04
CA SER A 794 25.90 -43.07 9.41
C SER A 794 25.29 -44.20 10.24
N ASP A 795 24.04 -44.59 9.90
CA ASP A 795 23.45 -45.86 10.33
C ASP A 795 22.61 -46.53 9.20
N ARG A 796 22.12 -47.74 9.46
CA ARG A 796 21.67 -48.79 8.51
C ARG A 796 20.18 -48.63 8.08
N SER A 797 19.56 -49.43 7.18
CA SER A 797 19.76 -50.85 6.80
C SER A 797 19.04 -51.29 5.50
N SER A 798 19.55 -52.33 4.80
CA SER A 798 18.86 -53.55 4.26
C SER A 798 17.58 -53.45 3.34
N VAL A 799 17.25 -54.32 2.35
CA VAL A 799 17.76 -55.67 1.93
C VAL A 799 17.27 -56.11 0.49
N VAL A 800 18.15 -56.77 -0.30
CA VAL A 800 17.96 -57.86 -1.34
C VAL A 800 16.97 -57.76 -2.56
N LEU A 801 17.55 -57.56 -3.77
CA LEU A 801 17.55 -58.40 -5.02
C LEU A 801 16.25 -59.11 -5.55
N VAL A 802 15.70 -58.81 -6.76
CA VAL A 802 16.04 -59.30 -8.16
C VAL A 802 15.31 -60.63 -8.57
N PRO A 803 14.91 -60.96 -9.86
CA PRO A 803 15.36 -60.47 -11.20
C PRO A 803 14.30 -60.18 -12.32
N LYS A 804 14.83 -59.79 -13.51
CA LYS A 804 14.34 -59.96 -14.92
C LYS A 804 13.56 -58.84 -15.68
N HIS A 805 14.07 -58.58 -16.89
CA HIS A 805 13.54 -57.81 -18.06
C HIS A 805 12.95 -58.79 -19.12
N PRO A 806 12.19 -58.39 -20.19
CA PRO A 806 12.42 -57.19 -21.05
C PRO A 806 11.19 -56.45 -21.66
N ASN A 807 11.52 -55.43 -22.48
CA ASN A 807 10.76 -54.65 -23.49
C ASN A 807 9.57 -55.34 -24.25
N PRO A 808 8.70 -54.58 -24.98
CA PRO A 808 8.38 -53.13 -24.92
C PRO A 808 6.86 -52.77 -25.07
N ASP A 809 6.58 -51.46 -25.26
CA ASP A 809 5.56 -50.87 -26.16
C ASP A 809 4.13 -50.50 -25.68
N TRP A 810 3.49 -49.65 -26.52
CA TRP A 810 2.06 -49.31 -26.73
C TRP A 810 1.14 -48.57 -25.69
N ARG A 811 0.91 -47.26 -26.01
CA ARG A 811 -0.41 -46.59 -26.26
C ARG A 811 -1.32 -45.97 -25.16
N TYR A 812 -1.68 -44.69 -25.45
CA TYR A 812 -2.98 -43.98 -25.28
C TYR A 812 -3.56 -43.56 -23.90
N SER A 813 -3.67 -42.23 -23.69
CA SER A 813 -4.84 -41.43 -23.23
C SER A 813 -4.38 -40.08 -22.62
N ALA A 814 -5.10 -38.94 -22.68
CA ALA A 814 -6.23 -38.50 -23.53
C ALA A 814 -6.38 -36.94 -23.47
N SER A 815 -7.26 -36.37 -24.33
CA SER A 815 -7.96 -35.05 -24.24
C SER A 815 -7.16 -33.76 -23.90
N LEU A 816 -7.04 -32.68 -24.72
CA LEU A 816 -7.89 -31.86 -25.62
C LEU A 816 -8.82 -30.80 -24.98
N ARG A 817 -8.80 -29.59 -25.59
CA ARG A 817 -9.59 -28.34 -25.38
C ARG A 817 -9.23 -27.52 -24.12
N ALA A 818 -8.97 -26.20 -24.14
CA ALA A 818 -9.16 -25.07 -25.07
C ALA A 818 -10.55 -24.40 -25.10
N GLY A 819 -10.56 -23.05 -25.01
CA GLY A 819 -11.74 -22.17 -25.15
C GLY A 819 -11.57 -20.82 -24.44
N MET A 820 -11.51 -19.72 -25.20
CA MET A 820 -11.35 -18.34 -24.70
C MET A 820 -12.16 -17.39 -25.61
N GLN A 821 -12.93 -16.43 -25.04
CA GLN A 821 -13.50 -15.19 -25.65
C GLN A 821 -14.58 -14.59 -24.73
N SER A 822 -14.77 -13.26 -24.56
CA SER A 822 -14.02 -12.06 -25.03
C SER A 822 -13.64 -11.18 -23.80
N ALA A 823 -13.89 -9.87 -23.57
CA ALA A 823 -14.43 -8.68 -24.27
C ALA A 823 -14.19 -7.43 -23.32
N VAL A 824 -14.26 -6.13 -23.65
CA VAL A 824 -14.20 -5.31 -24.90
C VAL A 824 -14.05 -3.81 -24.49
N HIS A 825 -13.72 -2.88 -25.42
CA HIS A 825 -13.53 -1.40 -25.24
C HIS A 825 -12.26 -0.96 -24.44
N MET A 826 -11.36 -0.09 -24.97
CA MET A 826 -11.36 1.39 -25.25
C MET A 826 -10.95 2.24 -24.01
N GLU A 827 -10.18 3.35 -24.08
CA GLU A 827 -9.66 4.18 -25.20
C GLU A 827 -8.46 5.08 -24.76
N GLU A 828 -7.63 5.56 -25.70
CA GLU A 828 -6.64 6.70 -25.75
C GLU A 828 -5.91 7.27 -24.46
N ALA A 829 -4.89 8.14 -24.49
CA ALA A 829 -4.17 8.98 -25.49
C ALA A 829 -2.64 9.05 -25.12
N ALA A 830 -1.70 9.85 -25.68
CA ALA A 830 -1.65 10.96 -26.65
C ALA A 830 -0.20 11.14 -27.20
N VAL A 831 0.08 12.17 -28.04
CA VAL A 831 1.20 13.18 -27.93
C VAL A 831 1.71 13.77 -29.27
N LEU A 832 1.52 15.09 -29.42
CA LEU A 832 2.29 16.12 -30.16
C LEU A 832 2.90 15.91 -31.57
N ARG A 833 2.28 16.58 -32.56
CA ARG A 833 2.84 17.65 -33.47
C ARG A 833 1.75 17.99 -34.52
N GLY A 834 1.63 19.18 -35.11
CA GLY A 834 2.37 20.43 -34.98
C GLY A 834 2.47 21.15 -36.35
N GLY A 835 2.31 22.48 -36.39
CA GLY A 835 2.46 23.29 -37.62
C GLY A 835 1.15 23.80 -38.24
N ALA A 836 1.26 24.90 -38.99
CA ALA A 836 0.16 25.57 -39.68
C ALA A 836 0.52 25.86 -41.15
N ALA A 837 -0.42 26.46 -41.89
CA ALA A 837 -0.42 26.80 -43.33
C ALA A 837 -0.76 25.65 -44.31
N GLY A 838 -1.80 25.89 -45.12
CA GLY A 838 -1.96 25.32 -46.48
C GLY A 838 -1.50 26.36 -47.52
N PRO A 839 -2.11 26.48 -48.72
CA PRO A 839 -3.23 25.73 -49.32
C PRO A 839 -2.67 24.69 -50.34
N GLU A 840 -3.38 24.03 -51.27
CA GLU A 840 -4.39 24.43 -52.26
C GLU A 840 -5.17 23.23 -52.85
N GLN A 841 -6.26 23.54 -53.59
CA GLN A 841 -6.74 22.93 -54.85
C GLN A 841 -6.50 21.42 -55.13
N GLN A 842 -7.46 20.63 -55.63
CA GLN A 842 -8.66 20.94 -56.43
C GLN A 842 -9.67 19.77 -56.40
N TRP A 843 -10.97 20.04 -56.44
CA TRP A 843 -12.01 19.06 -56.84
C TRP A 843 -12.15 19.09 -58.38
N PRO A 844 -12.61 18.00 -59.06
CA PRO A 844 -14.03 18.01 -59.46
C PRO A 844 -14.75 16.64 -59.69
N THR A 845 -16.09 16.72 -59.63
CA THR A 845 -17.11 16.01 -60.46
C THR A 845 -17.41 14.48 -60.40
N VAL A 846 -18.65 14.19 -59.99
CA VAL A 846 -19.71 13.41 -60.70
C VAL A 846 -19.69 11.87 -60.75
N SER A 847 -20.50 11.30 -59.84
CA SER A 847 -21.61 10.33 -60.05
C SER A 847 -21.62 9.33 -61.24
N SER A 848 -21.40 8.04 -60.95
CA SER A 848 -21.99 6.83 -61.60
C SER A 848 -21.46 5.57 -60.86
N ALA A 849 -22.08 4.38 -60.84
CA ALA A 849 -23.45 3.95 -61.14
C ALA A 849 -23.80 2.64 -60.37
N THR A 850 -25.06 2.22 -60.50
CA THR A 850 -25.78 1.03 -59.99
C THR A 850 -25.05 -0.32 -59.80
N ALA A 851 -25.34 -0.94 -58.64
CA ALA A 851 -25.93 -2.28 -58.44
C ALA A 851 -25.24 -3.59 -58.90
N GLU A 852 -24.96 -4.42 -57.87
CA GLU A 852 -25.25 -5.87 -57.72
C GLU A 852 -24.46 -6.97 -58.50
N PRO A 853 -24.48 -8.24 -58.00
CA PRO A 853 -23.52 -9.28 -58.38
C PRO A 853 -24.12 -10.59 -58.96
N GLU A 854 -23.31 -11.30 -59.75
CA GLU A 854 -23.53 -12.69 -60.21
C GLU A 854 -22.16 -13.38 -60.40
N ALA A 855 -21.99 -14.71 -60.38
CA ALA A 855 -22.82 -15.83 -59.90
C ALA A 855 -21.92 -17.10 -59.81
N GLY A 856 -22.46 -18.23 -59.31
CA GLY A 856 -21.80 -19.55 -59.41
C GLY A 856 -21.77 -20.37 -58.10
N GLU A 857 -22.53 -21.44 -57.86
CA GLU A 857 -23.80 -22.03 -58.31
C GLU A 857 -23.85 -23.44 -57.63
N VAL A 858 -25.00 -24.13 -57.67
CA VAL A 858 -25.22 -25.55 -57.26
C VAL A 858 -25.48 -25.79 -55.76
N SER A 859 -26.35 -26.76 -55.47
CA SER A 859 -27.07 -27.00 -54.21
C SER A 859 -27.38 -28.53 -54.07
N PRO A 860 -28.30 -29.03 -53.20
CA PRO A 860 -28.94 -28.49 -51.98
C PRO A 860 -28.53 -29.43 -50.78
N PRO A 861 -29.35 -30.19 -49.99
CA PRO A 861 -30.78 -30.11 -49.64
C PRO A 861 -31.20 -30.47 -48.16
N VAL A 862 -32.45 -30.14 -47.83
CA VAL A 862 -33.36 -30.63 -46.75
C VAL A 862 -32.99 -30.53 -45.26
N GLY A 863 -33.80 -29.76 -44.52
CA GLY A 863 -34.06 -29.88 -43.08
C GLY A 863 -34.79 -28.65 -42.53
N ALA A 864 -36.12 -28.69 -42.33
CA ALA A 864 -36.95 -27.47 -42.18
C ALA A 864 -37.98 -27.49 -41.02
N GLY A 865 -38.42 -26.29 -40.61
CA GLY A 865 -39.42 -26.02 -39.55
C GLY A 865 -38.88 -24.95 -38.57
N VAL A 866 -39.26 -23.66 -38.55
CA VAL A 866 -40.51 -22.90 -38.84
C VAL A 866 -41.50 -22.78 -37.65
N ASN A 867 -41.26 -21.75 -36.85
CA ASN A 867 -42.16 -20.78 -36.19
C ASN A 867 -43.66 -21.09 -35.95
N SER A 868 -44.16 -20.66 -34.79
CA SER A 868 -45.33 -19.75 -34.70
C SER A 868 -45.51 -19.13 -33.29
N ASN A 869 -46.09 -17.92 -33.21
CA ASN A 869 -46.32 -17.15 -31.98
C ASN A 869 -47.82 -17.01 -31.66
N SER A 870 -48.19 -17.07 -30.36
CA SER A 870 -49.40 -16.56 -29.65
C SER A 870 -49.45 -17.29 -28.28
N TRP A 871 -50.16 -16.89 -27.21
CA TRP A 871 -51.51 -16.33 -27.08
C TRP A 871 -51.67 -15.31 -25.94
N THR A 872 -52.72 -14.51 -26.13
CA THR A 872 -53.41 -13.52 -25.29
C THR A 872 -53.80 -13.89 -23.85
N PHE A 873 -53.93 -12.85 -23.00
CA PHE A 873 -54.60 -12.89 -21.68
C PHE A 873 -56.11 -12.57 -21.76
N LYS A 874 -56.90 -13.04 -20.78
CA LYS A 874 -58.22 -12.45 -20.40
C LYS A 874 -58.65 -12.81 -18.97
N PHE A 875 -59.50 -11.98 -18.36
CA PHE A 875 -60.01 -12.07 -16.98
C PHE A 875 -61.15 -13.09 -16.78
N GLY A 876 -61.32 -13.58 -15.53
CA GLY A 876 -62.49 -14.35 -15.05
C GLY A 876 -62.45 -14.56 -13.52
N PRO A 877 -63.56 -14.38 -12.74
CA PRO A 877 -63.51 -14.36 -11.26
C PRO A 877 -64.27 -15.50 -10.55
N GLY A 878 -64.14 -15.64 -9.21
CA GLY A 878 -65.22 -16.20 -8.38
C GLY A 878 -64.88 -17.11 -7.16
N ASN A 879 -64.72 -16.49 -5.99
CA ASN A 879 -65.10 -16.95 -4.63
C ASN A 879 -65.29 -18.45 -4.22
N SER A 880 -64.55 -18.80 -3.15
CA SER A 880 -65.04 -19.42 -1.89
C SER A 880 -65.39 -20.92 -1.78
N LYS A 881 -64.63 -21.61 -0.89
CA LYS A 881 -65.03 -22.52 0.23
C LYS A 881 -63.87 -23.50 0.55
N GLN A 882 -63.73 -24.17 1.70
CA GLN A 882 -64.13 -24.03 3.12
C GLN A 882 -63.86 -25.43 3.75
N GLY A 883 -63.27 -25.49 4.95
CA GLY A 883 -62.88 -26.75 5.61
C GLY A 883 -61.44 -27.21 5.24
N GLY A 884 -60.73 -27.96 6.08
CA GLY A 884 -61.01 -28.44 7.44
C GLY A 884 -59.71 -28.87 8.16
N PRO A 885 -59.70 -29.05 9.50
CA PRO A 885 -58.46 -29.02 10.27
C PRO A 885 -57.89 -30.41 10.64
N GLU A 886 -56.58 -30.46 10.93
CA GLU A 886 -55.99 -31.45 11.84
C GLU A 886 -54.94 -30.82 12.77
N SER A 887 -54.46 -31.52 13.80
CA SER A 887 -53.93 -30.89 15.02
C SER A 887 -52.78 -31.62 15.74
N LYS A 888 -52.07 -30.86 16.59
CA LYS A 888 -51.01 -31.28 17.55
C LYS A 888 -49.66 -31.58 16.85
N LYS A 889 -48.50 -31.26 17.45
CA LYS A 889 -48.15 -31.30 18.88
C LYS A 889 -47.36 -30.08 19.38
N GLN A 890 -47.37 -29.90 20.71
CA GLN A 890 -46.41 -29.07 21.45
C GLN A 890 -45.11 -29.83 21.71
N THR A 891 -44.00 -29.10 21.80
CA THR A 891 -42.89 -29.42 22.72
C THR A 891 -42.37 -28.11 23.30
N GLN A 892 -42.41 -27.94 24.63
CA GLN A 892 -41.61 -26.94 25.33
C GLN A 892 -40.31 -27.59 25.80
N VAL A 893 -39.19 -26.87 25.68
CA VAL A 893 -38.06 -26.98 26.61
C VAL A 893 -37.62 -25.56 26.95
N SER A 894 -37.55 -25.25 28.24
CA SER A 894 -37.00 -23.98 28.74
C SER A 894 -35.63 -24.25 29.34
N PHE A 895 -34.69 -23.31 29.25
CA PHE A 895 -33.56 -23.24 30.16
C PHE A 895 -33.27 -21.81 30.61
N LEU A 896 -32.99 -21.67 31.90
CA LEU A 896 -32.62 -20.42 32.56
C LEU A 896 -31.10 -20.28 32.61
N LEU A 897 -30.60 -19.06 32.45
CA LEU A 897 -29.41 -18.59 33.17
C LEU A 897 -29.55 -17.09 33.48
N ARG A 898 -28.73 -16.56 34.41
CA ARG A 898 -29.19 -15.51 35.33
C ARG A 898 -28.09 -14.50 35.71
N ARG A 899 -28.40 -13.20 35.57
CA ARG A 899 -27.84 -12.01 36.27
C ARG A 899 -26.31 -11.85 36.38
N LYS A 900 -25.80 -10.73 35.86
CA LYS A 900 -25.31 -9.52 36.59
C LYS A 900 -24.84 -8.47 35.56
N GLY A 901 -24.90 -7.16 35.80
CA GLY A 901 -25.48 -6.38 36.92
C GLY A 901 -24.99 -4.92 36.89
N GLU A 902 -25.77 -3.99 37.45
CA GLU A 902 -25.44 -2.57 37.80
C GLU A 902 -24.76 -1.67 36.72
N SER A 903 -25.32 -0.56 36.19
CA SER A 903 -26.06 0.61 36.71
C SER A 903 -25.20 1.82 37.12
N SER A 904 -25.39 2.96 36.43
CA SER A 904 -25.43 4.30 37.06
C SER A 904 -26.20 5.28 36.15
N GLN A 905 -26.50 6.48 36.67
CA GLN A 905 -27.34 7.51 36.05
C GLN A 905 -26.87 8.92 36.49
N TYR A 906 -27.32 9.96 35.79
CA TYR A 906 -27.30 11.40 36.12
C TYR A 906 -26.06 12.26 35.83
N SER A 907 -26.38 13.52 35.52
CA SER A 907 -25.55 14.68 35.23
C SER A 907 -24.81 14.65 33.87
N GLN A 908 -24.86 15.69 33.03
CA GLN A 908 -25.47 17.03 33.21
C GLN A 908 -26.36 17.40 32.02
#